data_AF-A0A9P8PQT1-F1
#
_entry.id   AF-A0A9P8PQT1-F1
#
_cell.length_a   1.000
_cell.length_b   1.000
_cell.length_c   1.000
_cell.angle_alpha   90.00
_cell.angle_beta   90.00
_cell.angle_gamma   90.00
#
_symmetry.space_group_name_H-M   'P 1'
#
loop_
_entity.id
_entity.type
_entity.pdbx_description
1 polymer ?
#
loop_
_entity_poly.entity_id
_entity_poly.type
_entity_poly.pdbx_seq_one_letter_code
_entity_poly.pdbx_strand_id
1 'polypeptide(L)'
;MSNTKTQPVRERKRELEMADESSSEDELQVEGLLDGAESEQESEGEQFESADEDHDQESDSDSDAEFNRILAEGSSGEDEDEDEPKEPSITDKLSGIKIRTLSSSSSTNGEVLTKFSDGRERILRPEIDPVYDSDDSDREETNTIGNVPLSAYDEYPHIGYDINGKRIMRPAQGSALDQLLESIDLPEGWTGLLDKETGNSLNISAEELELIRKIERNENPDESVNPYEPTIEWFTSKTETMPLTAVPEPKRRFVPSKHEAKRIMKIVKAIREGRIVPPHLKKQQEEEDELNFDLWGADIDNTHDHVMTLRAPKLPPPTNQESYNPPEEYLLSEEERKRWEETDPSERELNFLPQKYGALRKVPGYQESVRERFERCLDLYLAPRVRKQKLNIDPESLIPELPSPKDLKPFPVRTSTVYEGHTGRVRALSVHPSGNWLATGADDGTVRVWEVLTGRQLFQYAIVEDDEDHVEALEWNPKPDVALLAVTCGATVFLLVPPVFGFELENRSKLLVEDGWGYAKTGHDTVEGEDGESSGKSAAAVWHKPNEEQYAHGVCAVVRTSRGGSTVGTFKRVSWHRRGDYFVTVSPEGGNKTSVLIHQLSRHATQSPFRKSKGIVMDAKFHPSKPVLVVMSQRYIRIYNLQQQQLEKKLLPGARWLSCLDIHPRGGDHILAGSYDKRVLWHDLDLSATPYKTLRYHEKAVRAVAFHKGGYPLFCSASDDGSVHVFHGTVYDDLMSNPLLVPLKKLTGHKVVNNLGVLNVCWHPAQPWLFTAGADHTARLWTD
;
A
#
# COMPACT_ATOMS: atom_id res chain seq x y z
N MET A 1 66.14 30.40 -38.56
CA MET A 1 67.44 29.68 -38.68
C MET A 1 67.09 28.28 -39.16
N SER A 2 67.15 27.96 -40.46
CA SER A 2 68.34 27.61 -41.26
C SER A 2 68.83 26.16 -40.98
N ASN A 3 68.98 25.26 -41.96
CA ASN A 3 68.88 25.44 -43.43
C ASN A 3 68.74 24.12 -44.24
N THR A 4 68.40 24.24 -45.54
CA THR A 4 68.59 23.26 -46.65
C THR A 4 67.79 21.93 -46.59
N LYS A 5 67.25 21.32 -47.67
CA LYS A 5 67.25 21.54 -49.15
C LYS A 5 66.12 20.63 -49.78
N THR A 6 65.68 20.63 -51.06
CA THR A 6 66.15 21.21 -52.35
C THR A 6 65.01 21.75 -53.27
N GLN A 7 64.76 21.15 -54.46
CA GLN A 7 63.91 21.49 -55.63
C GLN A 7 63.75 20.18 -56.50
N PRO A 8 63.14 20.11 -57.72
CA PRO A 8 62.40 21.10 -58.57
C PRO A 8 60.95 20.67 -59.03
N VAL A 9 59.97 21.58 -59.30
CA VAL A 9 59.58 22.29 -60.58
C VAL A 9 58.87 21.35 -61.61
N ARG A 10 57.73 21.66 -62.30
CA ARG A 10 57.40 22.85 -63.15
C ARG A 10 55.89 23.07 -63.51
N GLU A 11 55.54 24.37 -63.71
CA GLU A 11 54.48 25.12 -64.47
C GLU A 11 53.16 24.49 -65.07
N ARG A 12 52.14 25.24 -65.59
CA ARG A 12 51.43 26.53 -65.26
C ARG A 12 50.51 26.99 -66.44
N LYS A 13 49.18 27.21 -66.29
CA LYS A 13 48.36 28.33 -66.87
C LYS A 13 46.82 28.24 -66.67
N ARG A 14 46.10 29.33 -67.00
CA ARG A 14 44.63 29.54 -67.12
C ARG A 14 44.30 29.97 -68.56
N GLU A 15 43.02 29.91 -68.96
CA GLU A 15 42.37 30.94 -69.81
C GLU A 15 40.82 30.98 -69.55
N LEU A 16 40.08 31.90 -70.19
CA LEU A 16 38.69 32.32 -69.91
C LEU A 16 38.03 32.89 -71.21
N GLU A 17 36.76 33.35 -71.14
CA GLU A 17 35.91 34.00 -72.20
C GLU A 17 34.91 33.07 -72.95
N MET A 18 33.76 33.49 -73.51
CA MET A 18 32.71 34.52 -73.22
C MET A 18 31.50 34.36 -74.20
N ALA A 19 30.34 34.98 -73.92
CA ALA A 19 29.24 35.38 -74.86
C ALA A 19 28.39 34.28 -75.56
N ASP A 20 27.12 34.48 -75.99
CA ASP A 20 26.08 35.51 -75.73
C ASP A 20 24.68 35.03 -76.23
N GLU A 21 23.57 35.61 -75.68
CA GLU A 21 22.18 35.84 -76.20
C GLU A 21 21.39 34.69 -76.96
N SER A 22 20.04 34.64 -77.06
CA SER A 22 18.99 35.69 -77.10
C SER A 22 17.53 35.18 -76.91
N SER A 23 16.65 36.01 -76.30
CA SER A 23 15.17 36.16 -76.52
C SER A 23 14.21 34.96 -76.31
N SER A 24 12.88 35.10 -76.13
CA SER A 24 11.94 36.27 -75.97
C SER A 24 10.60 35.80 -75.35
N GLU A 25 9.79 36.74 -74.83
CA GLU A 25 8.49 36.51 -74.15
C GLU A 25 7.24 36.63 -75.08
N ASP A 26 6.05 36.39 -74.50
CA ASP A 26 4.66 36.69 -74.93
C ASP A 26 3.98 35.94 -76.11
N GLU A 27 2.88 35.21 -75.79
CA GLU A 27 1.56 35.14 -76.49
C GLU A 27 0.55 34.30 -75.65
N LEU A 28 -0.62 34.83 -75.22
CA LEU A 28 -1.98 34.85 -75.83
C LEU A 28 -2.93 33.61 -75.64
N GLN A 29 -4.00 33.85 -74.86
CA GLN A 29 -5.42 33.42 -75.03
C GLN A 29 -5.88 31.93 -75.08
N VAL A 30 -6.27 31.40 -73.91
CA VAL A 30 -7.65 31.01 -73.47
C VAL A 30 -8.58 30.12 -74.36
N GLU A 31 -9.16 29.10 -73.71
CA GLU A 31 -10.33 28.23 -74.06
C GLU A 31 -10.18 27.15 -75.17
N GLY A 32 -10.62 25.89 -74.91
CA GLY A 32 -10.70 24.89 -76.00
C GLY A 32 -11.02 23.38 -75.77
N LEU A 33 -11.03 22.83 -74.55
CA LEU A 33 -11.40 21.42 -74.19
C LEU A 33 -10.71 20.21 -74.89
N LEU A 34 -10.16 19.28 -74.08
CA LEU A 34 -10.34 17.80 -74.13
C LEU A 34 -9.45 17.12 -73.05
N ASP A 35 -10.09 16.53 -72.02
CA ASP A 35 -9.58 15.81 -70.82
C ASP A 35 -8.07 15.41 -70.75
N GLY A 36 -7.25 15.66 -69.70
CA GLY A 36 -7.45 16.22 -68.35
C GLY A 36 -7.27 15.19 -67.21
N ALA A 37 -6.43 15.32 -66.17
CA ALA A 37 -5.30 16.24 -65.84
C ALA A 37 -4.39 15.46 -64.82
N GLU A 38 -3.06 15.31 -65.00
CA GLU A 38 -1.94 16.23 -64.65
C GLU A 38 -1.72 16.38 -63.12
N SER A 39 -0.61 15.90 -62.49
CA SER A 39 0.80 16.42 -62.41
C SER A 39 0.91 17.75 -61.64
N GLU A 40 1.93 18.08 -60.82
CA GLU A 40 3.40 17.90 -60.86
C GLU A 40 4.01 17.71 -59.42
N GLN A 41 5.18 17.07 -59.20
CA GLN A 41 6.54 17.64 -58.96
C GLN A 41 6.63 18.83 -57.97
N GLU A 42 7.37 18.74 -56.84
CA GLU A 42 8.83 19.03 -56.64
C GLU A 42 9.19 20.53 -56.84
N SER A 43 9.99 21.22 -56.00
CA SER A 43 10.79 20.88 -54.80
C SER A 43 11.32 22.13 -54.07
N GLU A 44 11.61 22.05 -52.75
CA GLU A 44 12.43 23.01 -51.94
C GLU A 44 11.89 24.48 -51.87
N GLY A 45 12.24 25.40 -50.96
CA GLY A 45 13.06 25.53 -49.73
C GLY A 45 12.89 27.01 -49.26
N GLU A 46 13.12 27.49 -48.02
CA GLU A 46 13.81 27.03 -46.80
C GLU A 46 13.15 27.65 -45.53
N GLN A 47 13.60 27.23 -44.35
CA GLN A 47 13.86 27.98 -43.08
C GLN A 47 13.29 29.41 -42.84
N PHE A 48 12.93 29.85 -41.62
CA PHE A 48 12.73 29.21 -40.29
C PHE A 48 12.08 30.23 -39.32
N GLU A 49 11.81 29.84 -38.06
CA GLU A 49 11.26 30.65 -36.94
C GLU A 49 9.75 31.06 -37.07
N SER A 50 8.89 30.85 -36.06
CA SER A 50 9.09 30.22 -34.74
C SER A 50 7.78 29.76 -34.05
N ALA A 51 7.92 28.69 -33.27
CA ALA A 51 7.30 28.46 -31.94
C ALA A 51 5.85 27.91 -31.81
N ASP A 52 5.82 26.73 -31.17
CA ASP A 52 4.95 26.27 -30.07
C ASP A 52 3.57 25.59 -30.29
N GLU A 53 3.36 24.57 -29.42
CA GLU A 53 2.14 23.80 -29.06
C GLU A 53 1.59 22.73 -30.05
N ASP A 54 1.98 21.46 -29.80
CA ASP A 54 1.13 20.32 -29.33
C ASP A 54 -0.35 20.27 -29.79
N HIS A 55 -1.02 19.14 -30.06
CA HIS A 55 -0.78 17.68 -30.17
C HIS A 55 -2.12 17.08 -30.72
N ASP A 56 -2.24 15.95 -31.42
CA ASP A 56 -1.31 14.92 -31.90
C ASP A 56 -1.87 14.26 -33.20
N GLN A 57 -1.43 13.07 -33.61
CA GLN A 57 -1.77 12.41 -34.89
C GLN A 57 -2.83 11.28 -34.80
N GLU A 58 -3.46 10.98 -35.96
CA GLU A 58 -3.78 9.66 -36.57
C GLU A 58 -4.42 8.51 -35.72
N SER A 59 -5.32 7.66 -36.22
CA SER A 59 -5.91 7.40 -37.56
C SER A 59 -7.42 7.03 -37.40
N ASP A 60 -8.21 6.46 -38.34
CA ASP A 60 -7.97 5.76 -39.61
C ASP A 60 -9.21 5.72 -40.55
N SER A 61 -8.98 5.23 -41.77
CA SER A 61 -9.89 4.64 -42.78
C SER A 61 -11.43 4.70 -42.57
N ASP A 62 -12.08 5.63 -43.27
CA ASP A 62 -13.52 5.61 -43.56
C ASP A 62 -13.79 4.81 -44.86
N SER A 63 -14.72 3.84 -44.88
CA SER A 63 -14.84 2.88 -45.99
C SER A 63 -16.26 2.37 -46.32
N ASP A 64 -17.19 3.26 -46.66
CA ASP A 64 -18.52 2.86 -47.21
C ASP A 64 -19.11 3.77 -48.32
N ALA A 65 -18.34 4.75 -48.80
CA ALA A 65 -18.86 5.79 -49.72
C ALA A 65 -19.04 5.35 -51.19
N GLU A 66 -18.45 4.23 -51.64
CA GLU A 66 -18.49 3.82 -53.05
C GLU A 66 -19.68 2.93 -53.43
N PHE A 67 -20.31 2.23 -52.48
CA PHE A 67 -21.33 1.21 -52.80
C PHE A 67 -22.65 1.82 -53.32
N ASN A 68 -23.03 2.99 -52.80
CA ASN A 68 -24.34 3.61 -53.08
C ASN A 68 -24.41 4.46 -54.36
N ARG A 69 -23.35 4.55 -55.16
CA ARG A 69 -23.38 5.23 -56.49
C ARG A 69 -23.73 4.32 -57.67
N ILE A 70 -23.78 3.00 -57.48
CA ILE A 70 -24.01 2.02 -58.57
C ILE A 70 -25.50 1.70 -58.78
N LEU A 71 -26.39 2.09 -57.87
CA LEU A 71 -27.83 1.79 -57.90
C LEU A 71 -28.72 2.91 -58.49
N ALA A 72 -28.14 4.03 -58.92
CA ALA A 72 -28.89 5.28 -59.14
C ALA A 72 -28.79 5.91 -60.54
N GLU A 73 -28.55 5.12 -61.60
CA GLU A 73 -28.71 5.61 -62.98
C GLU A 73 -29.07 4.48 -63.96
N GLY A 74 -30.23 4.58 -64.65
CA GLY A 74 -30.57 3.66 -65.75
C GLY A 74 -31.98 3.05 -65.81
N SER A 75 -33.06 3.82 -65.58
CA SER A 75 -34.43 3.38 -66.00
C SER A 75 -35.40 4.54 -66.26
N SER A 76 -35.09 5.39 -67.24
CA SER A 76 -36.08 6.26 -67.90
C SER A 76 -36.20 5.83 -69.37
N GLY A 77 -37.41 5.48 -69.82
CA GLY A 77 -37.67 5.08 -71.19
C GLY A 77 -39.08 5.43 -71.62
N GLU A 78 -39.16 6.10 -72.78
CA GLU A 78 -40.31 6.50 -73.61
C GLU A 78 -39.66 6.94 -74.95
N ASP A 79 -40.16 6.66 -76.14
CA ASP A 79 -41.18 5.68 -76.56
C ASP A 79 -41.06 5.44 -78.10
N GLU A 80 -41.93 4.61 -78.71
CA GLU A 80 -42.22 4.50 -80.17
C GLU A 80 -41.09 3.89 -81.10
N ASP A 81 -41.36 3.01 -82.09
CA ASP A 81 -42.60 2.30 -82.45
C ASP A 81 -42.39 1.04 -83.36
N GLU A 82 -43.49 0.31 -83.59
CA GLU A 82 -43.86 -0.64 -84.67
C GLU A 82 -43.22 -2.07 -84.83
N ASP A 83 -44.10 -3.05 -84.57
CA ASP A 83 -44.48 -4.24 -85.38
C ASP A 83 -43.94 -5.68 -85.12
N GLU A 84 -44.85 -6.65 -85.37
CA GLU A 84 -44.86 -8.05 -84.89
C GLU A 84 -44.55 -9.11 -85.99
N PRO A 85 -44.30 -10.44 -85.72
CA PRO A 85 -45.29 -11.37 -85.13
C PRO A 85 -44.75 -12.51 -84.19
N LYS A 86 -45.70 -13.28 -83.63
CA LYS A 86 -45.55 -14.26 -82.51
C LYS A 86 -45.15 -15.70 -82.89
N GLU A 87 -44.65 -16.45 -81.89
CA GLU A 87 -44.78 -17.91 -81.67
C GLU A 87 -44.90 -18.16 -80.13
N PRO A 88 -45.36 -19.33 -79.63
CA PRO A 88 -46.01 -19.44 -78.31
C PRO A 88 -45.09 -19.61 -77.07
N SER A 89 -45.64 -19.23 -75.90
CA SER A 89 -44.90 -19.02 -74.65
C SER A 89 -44.93 -20.20 -73.65
N ILE A 90 -44.18 -20.07 -72.55
CA ILE A 90 -43.81 -21.16 -71.64
C ILE A 90 -44.91 -21.61 -70.64
N THR A 91 -46.06 -20.93 -70.62
CA THR A 91 -47.12 -21.09 -69.59
C THR A 91 -47.73 -22.49 -69.53
N ASP A 92 -47.91 -23.18 -70.67
CA ASP A 92 -48.53 -24.51 -70.73
C ASP A 92 -47.76 -25.59 -69.94
N LYS A 93 -46.45 -25.40 -69.72
CA LYS A 93 -45.57 -26.41 -69.09
C LYS A 93 -45.55 -26.37 -67.56
N LEU A 94 -46.15 -25.36 -66.93
CA LEU A 94 -46.15 -25.19 -65.47
C LEU A 94 -47.42 -25.73 -64.77
N SER A 95 -48.41 -26.17 -65.55
CA SER A 95 -49.71 -26.67 -65.06
C SER A 95 -49.67 -27.95 -64.20
N GLY A 96 -48.52 -28.63 -64.09
CA GLY A 96 -48.37 -29.94 -63.44
C GLY A 96 -47.82 -29.96 -62.01
N ILE A 97 -47.33 -28.85 -61.45
CA ILE A 97 -46.53 -28.86 -60.22
C ILE A 97 -47.31 -28.30 -59.02
N LYS A 98 -47.68 -29.17 -58.07
CA LYS A 98 -48.30 -28.76 -56.79
C LYS A 98 -47.25 -28.33 -55.76
N ILE A 99 -46.96 -27.05 -55.71
CA ILE A 99 -46.14 -26.43 -54.65
C ILE A 99 -46.92 -26.44 -53.33
N ARG A 100 -46.24 -26.78 -52.22
CA ARG A 100 -46.78 -26.67 -50.86
C ARG A 100 -46.22 -25.41 -50.18
N THR A 101 -46.98 -24.33 -50.18
CA THR A 101 -46.66 -23.10 -49.44
C THR A 101 -47.13 -23.19 -47.98
N LEU A 102 -46.32 -22.66 -47.06
CA LEU A 102 -46.56 -22.74 -45.60
C LEU A 102 -47.43 -21.59 -45.05
N SER A 103 -48.44 -21.15 -45.83
CA SER A 103 -49.46 -20.19 -45.41
C SER A 103 -50.83 -20.84 -45.12
N SER A 104 -50.91 -22.17 -45.13
CA SER A 104 -52.17 -22.93 -45.05
C SER A 104 -52.71 -23.11 -43.62
N SER A 105 -52.97 -22.00 -42.90
CA SER A 105 -53.59 -22.05 -41.56
C SER A 105 -54.65 -20.98 -41.28
N SER A 106 -54.92 -20.02 -42.18
CA SER A 106 -55.88 -18.93 -41.94
C SER A 106 -56.65 -18.42 -43.18
N SER A 107 -56.87 -19.26 -44.20
CA SER A 107 -57.66 -18.87 -45.40
C SER A 107 -58.59 -19.95 -45.95
N THR A 108 -58.99 -20.95 -45.15
CA THR A 108 -59.95 -21.99 -45.57
C THR A 108 -61.42 -21.56 -45.41
N ASN A 109 -61.74 -20.30 -45.73
CA ASN A 109 -63.09 -19.74 -45.73
C ASN A 109 -63.20 -18.62 -46.79
N GLY A 110 -64.11 -18.77 -47.76
CA GLY A 110 -64.76 -17.60 -48.38
C GLY A 110 -64.33 -17.14 -49.78
N GLU A 111 -63.35 -17.73 -50.46
CA GLU A 111 -63.03 -17.33 -51.86
C GLU A 111 -64.15 -17.75 -52.84
N VAL A 112 -65.10 -16.84 -53.11
CA VAL A 112 -66.20 -17.08 -54.05
C VAL A 112 -65.75 -16.76 -55.48
N LEU A 113 -65.49 -17.81 -56.26
CA LEU A 113 -65.32 -17.65 -57.71
C LEU A 113 -66.67 -17.26 -58.34
N THR A 114 -66.75 -16.01 -58.77
CA THR A 114 -67.83 -15.50 -59.63
C THR A 114 -67.35 -15.43 -61.08
N LYS A 115 -68.18 -14.89 -61.97
CA LYS A 115 -67.75 -14.52 -63.32
C LYS A 115 -67.88 -13.02 -63.52
N PHE A 116 -66.97 -12.45 -64.31
CA PHE A 116 -67.18 -11.15 -64.93
C PHE A 116 -68.39 -11.24 -65.89
N SER A 117 -68.93 -10.10 -66.32
CA SER A 117 -70.00 -10.02 -67.35
C SER A 117 -69.72 -10.88 -68.56
N ASP A 118 -68.44 -10.99 -68.93
CA ASP A 118 -67.95 -11.60 -70.16
C ASP A 118 -67.60 -13.10 -69.98
N GLY A 119 -68.03 -13.70 -68.87
CA GLY A 119 -67.94 -15.15 -68.60
C GLY A 119 -66.58 -15.66 -68.11
N ARG A 120 -65.53 -14.82 -68.07
CA ARG A 120 -64.25 -15.12 -67.42
C ARG A 120 -64.42 -15.21 -65.90
N GLU A 121 -63.63 -16.05 -65.25
CA GLU A 121 -63.71 -16.27 -63.81
C GLU A 121 -63.05 -15.13 -63.00
N ARG A 122 -63.68 -14.76 -61.89
CA ARG A 122 -63.26 -13.71 -60.96
C ARG A 122 -63.22 -14.27 -59.56
N ILE A 123 -62.06 -14.25 -58.93
CA ILE A 123 -61.93 -14.41 -57.49
C ILE A 123 -62.50 -13.14 -56.85
N LEU A 124 -63.63 -13.24 -56.14
CA LEU A 124 -64.00 -12.19 -55.19
C LEU A 124 -63.09 -12.32 -53.97
N ARG A 125 -62.23 -11.31 -53.79
CA ARG A 125 -61.55 -11.05 -52.52
C ARG A 125 -62.60 -10.53 -51.51
N PRO A 126 -62.39 -10.68 -50.20
CA PRO A 126 -63.14 -9.89 -49.23
C PRO A 126 -62.98 -8.39 -49.53
N GLU A 127 -63.95 -7.59 -49.06
CA GLU A 127 -63.80 -6.14 -49.04
C GLU A 127 -62.64 -5.78 -48.07
N ILE A 128 -61.89 -4.73 -48.39
CA ILE A 128 -60.81 -4.25 -47.53
C ILE A 128 -61.44 -3.35 -46.48
N ASP A 129 -61.45 -3.79 -45.22
CA ASP A 129 -61.80 -2.95 -44.09
C ASP A 129 -60.70 -1.90 -43.89
N PRO A 130 -60.99 -0.58 -44.01
CA PRO A 130 -60.01 0.47 -43.78
C PRO A 130 -59.84 0.65 -42.27
N VAL A 131 -58.74 0.09 -41.73
CA VAL A 131 -58.34 0.19 -40.32
C VAL A 131 -57.09 1.05 -40.25
N TYR A 132 -57.00 1.94 -39.27
CA TYR A 132 -55.73 2.58 -38.91
C TYR A 132 -54.88 1.55 -38.17
N ASP A 133 -53.84 1.05 -38.84
CA ASP A 133 -52.88 0.11 -38.27
C ASP A 133 -51.94 0.80 -37.26
N SER A 134 -51.04 0.04 -36.62
CA SER A 134 -50.13 0.53 -35.57
C SER A 134 -49.10 1.57 -36.06
N ASP A 135 -48.88 1.67 -37.37
CA ASP A 135 -47.97 2.60 -38.02
C ASP A 135 -48.60 3.05 -39.35
N ASP A 136 -49.58 3.95 -39.24
CA ASP A 136 -49.99 4.83 -40.33
C ASP A 136 -49.34 6.21 -40.11
N SER A 137 -49.20 7.01 -41.16
CA SER A 137 -48.52 8.33 -41.10
C SER A 137 -49.33 9.41 -40.38
N ASP A 138 -50.48 9.06 -39.80
CA ASP A 138 -51.36 9.91 -38.99
C ASP A 138 -51.74 9.16 -37.69
N ARG A 139 -52.20 9.90 -36.68
CA ARG A 139 -52.57 9.36 -35.35
C ARG A 139 -54.01 9.77 -35.00
N GLU A 140 -54.63 9.08 -34.05
CA GLU A 140 -55.98 9.46 -33.57
C GLU A 140 -55.92 10.76 -32.73
N GLU A 141 -55.78 11.92 -33.39
CA GLU A 141 -55.86 13.22 -32.71
C GLU A 141 -57.29 13.46 -32.19
N THR A 142 -57.49 13.51 -30.87
CA THR A 142 -58.82 13.81 -30.32
C THR A 142 -59.22 15.27 -30.56
N ASN A 143 -58.25 16.15 -30.79
CA ASN A 143 -58.43 17.59 -30.99
C ASN A 143 -58.25 18.04 -32.44
N THR A 144 -59.34 18.52 -33.05
CA THR A 144 -59.43 18.78 -34.51
C THR A 144 -58.84 20.12 -34.99
N ILE A 145 -58.02 20.80 -34.18
CA ILE A 145 -57.54 22.17 -34.46
C ILE A 145 -56.44 22.26 -35.52
N GLY A 146 -55.73 21.16 -35.81
CA GLY A 146 -54.63 21.15 -36.78
C GLY A 146 -53.46 22.05 -36.40
N ASN A 147 -52.70 22.53 -37.39
CA ASN A 147 -51.51 23.36 -37.19
C ASN A 147 -51.86 24.85 -37.03
N VAL A 148 -52.50 25.19 -35.90
CA VAL A 148 -52.80 26.58 -35.49
C VAL A 148 -52.06 26.93 -34.19
N PRO A 149 -51.64 28.20 -33.99
CA PRO A 149 -50.93 28.57 -32.77
C PRO A 149 -51.84 28.50 -31.54
N LEU A 150 -51.47 27.65 -30.57
CA LEU A 150 -52.22 27.39 -29.34
C LEU A 150 -52.53 28.64 -28.51
N SER A 151 -51.78 29.73 -28.70
CA SER A 151 -52.04 31.04 -28.08
C SER A 151 -53.47 31.57 -28.32
N ALA A 152 -54.12 31.17 -29.42
CA ALA A 152 -55.53 31.47 -29.67
C ALA A 152 -56.50 30.89 -28.62
N TYR A 153 -56.05 29.93 -27.81
CA TYR A 153 -56.82 29.25 -26.76
C TYR A 153 -56.39 29.62 -25.33
N ASP A 154 -55.43 30.53 -25.12
CA ASP A 154 -54.91 30.85 -23.78
C ASP A 154 -55.87 31.68 -22.92
N GLU A 155 -56.72 32.50 -23.53
CA GLU A 155 -57.81 33.18 -22.83
C GLU A 155 -59.03 32.26 -22.57
N TYR A 156 -59.00 31.01 -23.06
CA TYR A 156 -60.14 30.09 -23.05
C TYR A 156 -59.93 28.86 -22.13
N PRO A 157 -60.97 28.41 -21.41
CA PRO A 157 -60.92 27.23 -20.53
C PRO A 157 -60.95 25.88 -21.29
N HIS A 158 -60.88 25.92 -22.61
CA HIS A 158 -60.96 24.76 -23.51
C HIS A 158 -60.02 24.99 -24.70
N ILE A 159 -59.45 23.92 -25.24
CA ILE A 159 -58.53 23.94 -26.38
C ILE A 159 -59.21 23.18 -27.51
N GLY A 160 -59.77 23.89 -28.49
CA GLY A 160 -60.42 23.24 -29.62
C GLY A 160 -61.68 22.44 -29.30
N TYR A 161 -62.00 21.49 -30.20
CA TYR A 161 -63.24 20.73 -30.21
C TYR A 161 -63.01 19.31 -30.72
N ASP A 162 -63.77 18.34 -30.20
CA ASP A 162 -63.79 16.96 -30.72
C ASP A 162 -64.49 16.88 -32.08
N ILE A 163 -64.32 15.76 -32.79
CA ILE A 163 -64.94 15.47 -34.10
C ILE A 163 -66.49 15.60 -34.06
N ASN A 164 -67.10 15.51 -32.87
CA ASN A 164 -68.54 15.61 -32.64
C ASN A 164 -69.00 17.03 -32.22
N GLY A 165 -68.10 18.02 -32.18
CA GLY A 165 -68.39 19.41 -31.81
C GLY A 165 -68.49 19.68 -30.31
N LYS A 166 -67.97 18.81 -29.43
CA LYS A 166 -67.84 19.06 -27.98
C LYS A 166 -66.56 19.82 -27.67
N ARG A 167 -66.56 20.62 -26.60
CA ARG A 167 -65.36 21.34 -26.12
C ARG A 167 -64.42 20.40 -25.37
N ILE A 168 -63.15 20.41 -25.73
CA ILE A 168 -62.08 19.72 -25.00
C ILE A 168 -61.60 20.68 -23.90
N MET A 169 -62.07 20.46 -22.68
CA MET A 169 -61.73 21.29 -21.53
C MET A 169 -60.27 21.09 -21.13
N ARG A 170 -59.55 22.16 -20.77
CA ARG A 170 -58.21 22.02 -20.19
C ARG A 170 -58.30 21.16 -18.91
N PRO A 171 -57.33 20.25 -18.65
CA PRO A 171 -57.24 19.57 -17.37
C PRO A 171 -57.02 20.57 -16.23
N ALA A 172 -57.21 20.12 -14.99
CA ALA A 172 -56.97 20.98 -13.83
C ALA A 172 -55.49 21.41 -13.80
N GLN A 173 -55.25 22.72 -13.82
CA GLN A 173 -53.91 23.27 -13.69
C GLN A 173 -53.30 22.86 -12.34
N GLY A 174 -52.02 22.46 -12.36
CA GLY A 174 -51.26 22.16 -11.15
C GLY A 174 -51.13 23.37 -10.23
N SER A 175 -50.61 23.14 -9.01
CA SER A 175 -50.30 24.22 -8.09
C SER A 175 -49.27 25.16 -8.70
N ALA A 176 -49.30 26.44 -8.29
CA ALA A 176 -48.24 27.39 -8.62
C ALA A 176 -46.86 26.98 -8.04
N LEU A 177 -46.83 26.02 -7.10
CA LEU A 177 -45.60 25.35 -6.66
C LEU A 177 -45.15 24.26 -7.65
N ASP A 178 -46.07 23.53 -8.27
CA ASP A 178 -45.76 22.43 -9.18
C ASP A 178 -45.19 22.99 -10.49
N GLN A 179 -45.82 24.04 -11.04
CA GLN A 179 -45.32 24.81 -12.18
C GLN A 179 -43.94 25.44 -11.92
N LEU A 180 -43.65 25.80 -10.67
CA LEU A 180 -42.35 26.34 -10.27
C LEU A 180 -41.31 25.22 -10.15
N LEU A 181 -41.67 24.06 -9.62
CA LEU A 181 -40.80 22.88 -9.60
C LEU A 181 -40.45 22.41 -11.01
N GLU A 182 -41.44 22.31 -11.91
CA GLU A 182 -41.24 22.01 -13.35
C GLU A 182 -40.32 23.02 -14.05
N SER A 183 -40.19 24.26 -13.53
CA SER A 183 -39.28 25.28 -14.05
C SER A 183 -37.84 25.23 -13.48
N ILE A 184 -37.61 24.43 -12.44
CA ILE A 184 -36.31 24.23 -11.78
C ILE A 184 -35.76 22.84 -12.13
N ASP A 185 -36.54 21.80 -11.80
CA ASP A 185 -36.25 20.40 -12.07
C ASP A 185 -37.17 19.96 -13.23
N LEU A 186 -36.69 20.13 -14.47
CA LEU A 186 -37.43 19.79 -15.68
C LEU A 186 -37.83 18.29 -15.70
N PRO A 187 -39.04 17.93 -16.16
CA PRO A 187 -39.44 16.53 -16.35
C PRO A 187 -38.49 15.76 -17.27
N GLU A 188 -38.25 14.47 -16.99
CA GLU A 188 -37.24 13.64 -17.68
C GLU A 188 -37.41 13.56 -19.21
N GLY A 189 -38.66 13.62 -19.70
CA GLY A 189 -39.00 13.64 -21.13
C GLY A 189 -39.41 15.00 -21.69
N TRP A 190 -39.10 16.12 -21.01
CA TRP A 190 -39.59 17.45 -21.37
C TRP A 190 -39.10 17.92 -22.75
N THR A 191 -40.03 18.25 -23.65
CA THR A 191 -39.72 18.73 -25.01
C THR A 191 -39.65 20.26 -25.14
N GLY A 192 -40.18 21.00 -24.16
CA GLY A 192 -40.44 22.43 -24.28
C GLY A 192 -41.61 22.81 -25.20
N LEU A 193 -42.27 21.84 -25.83
CA LEU A 193 -43.49 22.04 -26.61
C LEU A 193 -44.73 21.89 -25.73
N LEU A 194 -45.86 22.44 -26.19
CA LEU A 194 -47.17 22.23 -25.58
C LEU A 194 -47.93 21.14 -26.34
N ASP A 195 -48.59 20.26 -25.60
CA ASP A 195 -49.49 19.24 -26.15
C ASP A 195 -50.76 19.89 -26.74
N LYS A 196 -51.20 19.39 -27.91
CA LYS A 196 -52.43 19.82 -28.59
C LYS A 196 -53.69 19.48 -27.81
N GLU A 197 -53.72 18.38 -27.07
CA GLU A 197 -54.94 17.87 -26.42
C GLU A 197 -55.20 18.54 -25.08
N THR A 198 -54.18 18.60 -24.23
CA THR A 198 -54.26 19.10 -22.85
C THR A 198 -53.77 20.54 -22.69
N GLY A 199 -52.84 21.01 -23.54
CA GLY A 199 -52.16 22.30 -23.38
C GLY A 199 -51.19 22.37 -22.19
N ASN A 200 -50.80 21.21 -21.63
CA ASN A 200 -49.66 21.09 -20.72
C ASN A 200 -48.36 20.91 -21.54
N SER A 201 -47.21 20.79 -20.88
CA SER A 201 -45.96 20.41 -21.52
C SER A 201 -46.04 19.00 -22.13
N LEU A 202 -45.65 18.88 -23.40
CA LEU A 202 -45.54 17.59 -24.08
C LEU A 202 -44.28 16.87 -23.57
N ASN A 203 -44.46 15.69 -23.00
CA ASN A 203 -43.38 14.86 -22.46
C ASN A 203 -43.26 13.55 -23.26
N ILE A 204 -42.04 13.18 -23.62
CA ILE A 204 -41.68 11.93 -24.30
C ILE A 204 -41.74 10.76 -23.30
N SER A 205 -42.16 9.56 -23.75
CA SER A 205 -42.13 8.35 -22.93
C SER A 205 -40.71 7.80 -22.73
N ALA A 206 -40.50 6.97 -21.70
CA ALA A 206 -39.20 6.34 -21.46
C ALA A 206 -38.73 5.45 -22.64
N GLU A 207 -39.66 4.74 -23.27
CA GLU A 207 -39.39 3.87 -24.43
C GLU A 207 -38.95 4.68 -25.65
N GLU A 208 -39.61 5.81 -25.93
CA GLU A 208 -39.20 6.74 -26.99
C GLU A 208 -37.85 7.42 -26.68
N LEU A 209 -37.56 7.78 -25.42
CA LEU A 209 -36.26 8.33 -25.02
C LEU A 209 -35.13 7.29 -25.18
N GLU A 210 -35.37 6.02 -24.87
CA GLU A 210 -34.41 4.95 -25.11
C GLU A 210 -34.25 4.66 -26.60
N LEU A 211 -35.32 4.71 -27.39
CA LEU A 211 -35.27 4.60 -28.86
C LEU A 211 -34.43 5.72 -29.49
N ILE A 212 -34.62 6.97 -29.06
CA ILE A 212 -33.83 8.12 -29.51
C ILE A 212 -32.34 7.94 -29.15
N ARG A 213 -32.03 7.51 -27.90
CA ARG A 213 -30.65 7.23 -27.47
C ARG A 213 -30.00 6.09 -28.26
N LYS A 214 -30.75 5.05 -28.60
CA LYS A 214 -30.28 3.95 -29.46
C LYS A 214 -29.92 4.48 -30.85
N ILE A 215 -30.82 5.25 -31.47
CA ILE A 215 -30.61 5.87 -32.78
C ILE A 215 -29.40 6.81 -32.78
N GLU A 216 -29.26 7.70 -31.78
CA GLU A 216 -28.12 8.63 -31.65
C GLU A 216 -26.76 7.90 -31.64
N ARG A 217 -26.71 6.69 -31.08
CA ARG A 217 -25.50 5.89 -30.91
C ARG A 217 -25.30 4.82 -31.99
N ASN A 218 -26.23 4.70 -32.93
CA ASN A 218 -26.32 3.59 -33.87
C ASN A 218 -26.41 2.20 -33.18
N GLU A 219 -27.00 2.13 -31.98
CA GLU A 219 -27.40 0.88 -31.34
C GLU A 219 -28.70 0.35 -32.02
N ASN A 220 -28.87 -0.98 -32.13
CA ASN A 220 -30.04 -1.58 -32.76
C ASN A 220 -31.36 -1.10 -32.10
N PRO A 221 -32.31 -0.51 -32.87
CA PRO A 221 -33.61 -0.11 -32.32
C PRO A 221 -34.46 -1.31 -31.89
N ASP A 222 -34.51 -2.35 -32.73
CA ASP A 222 -35.21 -3.61 -32.47
C ASP A 222 -34.28 -4.63 -31.80
N GLU A 223 -34.61 -5.03 -30.58
CA GLU A 223 -33.84 -5.99 -29.77
C GLU A 223 -34.02 -7.45 -30.22
N SER A 224 -35.02 -7.73 -31.06
CA SER A 224 -35.29 -9.08 -31.56
C SER A 224 -34.39 -9.50 -32.73
N VAL A 225 -33.74 -8.54 -33.39
CA VAL A 225 -32.86 -8.77 -34.54
C VAL A 225 -31.42 -9.07 -34.09
N ASN A 226 -30.91 -10.24 -34.45
CA ASN A 226 -29.51 -10.60 -34.28
C ASN A 226 -28.63 -9.89 -35.35
N PRO A 227 -27.65 -9.05 -35.00
CA PRO A 227 -26.78 -8.40 -36.00
C PRO A 227 -25.90 -9.38 -36.78
N TYR A 228 -25.68 -10.58 -36.25
CA TYR A 228 -24.73 -11.57 -36.76
C TYR A 228 -25.43 -12.90 -37.07
N GLU A 229 -26.48 -12.86 -37.91
CA GLU A 229 -27.11 -14.08 -38.40
C GLU A 229 -26.17 -14.87 -39.34
N PRO A 230 -26.07 -16.21 -39.19
CA PRO A 230 -25.25 -17.03 -40.06
C PRO A 230 -25.85 -17.08 -41.47
N THR A 231 -25.02 -16.84 -42.49
CA THR A 231 -25.46 -16.78 -43.90
C THR A 231 -26.12 -18.09 -44.35
N ILE A 232 -27.44 -18.08 -44.52
CA ILE A 232 -28.21 -19.27 -44.91
C ILE A 232 -28.07 -19.51 -46.43
N GLU A 233 -27.39 -20.60 -46.80
CA GLU A 233 -27.17 -21.03 -48.19
C GLU A 233 -28.43 -21.61 -48.89
N TRP A 234 -29.55 -20.88 -48.86
CA TRP A 234 -30.84 -21.32 -49.42
C TRP A 234 -30.83 -21.51 -50.96
N PHE A 235 -29.87 -20.88 -51.64
CA PHE A 235 -29.66 -20.97 -53.09
C PHE A 235 -28.53 -21.95 -53.45
N THR A 236 -27.30 -21.71 -52.98
CA THR A 236 -26.08 -22.46 -53.30
C THR A 236 -26.09 -23.92 -52.85
N SER A 237 -26.91 -24.28 -51.87
CA SER A 237 -27.18 -25.69 -51.49
C SER A 237 -27.73 -26.56 -52.62
N LYS A 238 -28.15 -25.96 -53.75
CA LYS A 238 -28.57 -26.66 -54.98
C LYS A 238 -27.53 -26.47 -56.08
N THR A 239 -26.59 -27.41 -56.19
CA THR A 239 -25.55 -27.38 -57.22
C THR A 239 -26.13 -27.57 -58.63
N GLU A 240 -25.84 -26.63 -59.54
CA GLU A 240 -26.26 -26.72 -60.94
C GLU A 240 -25.48 -27.79 -61.72
N THR A 241 -26.16 -28.55 -62.58
CA THR A 241 -25.58 -29.67 -63.34
C THR A 241 -25.27 -29.33 -64.81
N MET A 242 -25.63 -28.13 -65.26
CA MET A 242 -25.41 -27.62 -66.61
C MET A 242 -25.17 -26.10 -66.49
N PRO A 243 -24.25 -25.48 -67.27
CA PRO A 243 -24.10 -24.03 -67.26
C PRO A 243 -25.40 -23.33 -67.66
N LEU A 244 -25.69 -22.21 -66.98
CA LEU A 244 -26.88 -21.34 -67.19
C LEU A 244 -27.14 -20.94 -68.65
N THR A 245 -26.11 -20.91 -69.51
CA THR A 245 -26.25 -20.53 -70.91
C THR A 245 -25.59 -21.52 -71.86
N ALA A 246 -26.31 -21.87 -72.94
CA ALA A 246 -25.82 -22.75 -74.00
C ALA A 246 -25.16 -21.99 -75.16
N VAL A 247 -24.44 -20.90 -74.87
CA VAL A 247 -23.82 -20.03 -75.90
C VAL A 247 -22.63 -20.75 -76.55
N PRO A 248 -22.60 -20.91 -77.90
CA PRO A 248 -21.48 -21.54 -78.59
C PRO A 248 -20.14 -20.79 -78.39
N GLU A 249 -19.07 -21.52 -78.11
CA GLU A 249 -17.78 -20.92 -77.77
C GLU A 249 -17.15 -20.11 -78.92
N PRO A 250 -16.88 -18.80 -78.74
CA PRO A 250 -16.26 -17.99 -79.78
C PRO A 250 -14.82 -18.41 -80.09
N LYS A 251 -14.45 -18.47 -81.38
CA LYS A 251 -13.10 -18.91 -81.85
C LYS A 251 -11.90 -18.22 -81.18
N ARG A 252 -12.08 -17.03 -80.59
CA ARG A 252 -11.08 -16.34 -79.76
C ARG A 252 -10.70 -17.06 -78.45
N ARG A 253 -11.43 -18.11 -78.04
CA ARG A 253 -11.06 -19.00 -76.93
C ARG A 253 -10.00 -20.05 -77.32
N PHE A 254 -9.90 -20.38 -78.61
CA PHE A 254 -9.00 -21.43 -79.14
C PHE A 254 -7.82 -20.90 -79.97
N VAL A 255 -7.90 -19.65 -80.42
CA VAL A 255 -6.88 -18.99 -81.25
C VAL A 255 -6.17 -17.92 -80.40
N PRO A 256 -4.82 -17.76 -80.47
CA PRO A 256 -4.07 -16.76 -79.72
C PRO A 256 -4.68 -15.35 -79.77
N SER A 257 -4.61 -14.64 -78.64
CA SER A 257 -5.40 -13.43 -78.42
C SER A 257 -4.99 -12.28 -79.33
N LYS A 258 -5.90 -11.86 -80.21
CA LYS A 258 -5.71 -10.66 -81.05
C LYS A 258 -5.61 -9.37 -80.24
N HIS A 259 -6.14 -9.34 -79.01
CA HIS A 259 -6.02 -8.17 -78.14
C HIS A 259 -4.65 -8.14 -77.45
N GLU A 260 -4.14 -9.30 -77.03
CA GLU A 260 -2.77 -9.46 -76.55
C GLU A 260 -1.75 -9.09 -77.63
N ALA A 261 -1.92 -9.57 -78.87
CA ALA A 261 -1.08 -9.17 -80.00
C ALA A 261 -1.07 -7.64 -80.24
N LYS A 262 -2.22 -6.97 -80.12
CA LYS A 262 -2.30 -5.49 -80.16
C LYS A 262 -1.55 -4.85 -78.97
N ARG A 263 -1.69 -5.38 -77.76
CA ARG A 263 -0.99 -4.88 -76.55
C ARG A 263 0.53 -5.07 -76.66
N ILE A 264 1.00 -6.23 -77.12
CA ILE A 264 2.40 -6.50 -77.43
C ILE A 264 2.93 -5.48 -78.45
N MET A 265 2.21 -5.21 -79.54
CA MET A 265 2.62 -4.21 -80.52
C MET A 265 2.63 -2.77 -79.97
N LYS A 266 1.72 -2.41 -79.04
CA LYS A 266 1.77 -1.12 -78.31
C LYS A 266 3.01 -1.03 -77.41
N ILE A 267 3.33 -2.10 -76.67
CA ILE A 267 4.51 -2.18 -75.79
C ILE A 267 5.80 -2.14 -76.61
N VAL A 268 5.90 -2.91 -77.71
CA VAL A 268 7.04 -2.89 -78.63
C VAL A 268 7.24 -1.51 -79.25
N LYS A 269 6.17 -0.76 -79.56
CA LYS A 269 6.27 0.63 -79.97
C LYS A 269 6.84 1.50 -78.82
N ALA A 270 6.27 1.40 -77.62
CA ALA A 270 6.70 2.21 -76.47
C ALA A 270 8.15 1.93 -76.00
N ILE A 271 8.64 0.69 -76.12
CA ILE A 271 10.04 0.32 -75.87
C ILE A 271 10.97 0.95 -76.92
N ARG A 272 10.59 0.94 -78.21
CA ARG A 272 11.37 1.64 -79.27
C ARG A 272 11.37 3.16 -79.09
N GLU A 273 10.32 3.71 -78.51
CA GLU A 273 10.18 5.13 -78.16
C GLU A 273 10.75 5.45 -76.76
N GLY A 274 11.48 4.53 -76.13
CA GLY A 274 12.18 4.72 -74.84
C GLY A 274 11.30 4.79 -73.59
N ARG A 275 9.98 4.96 -73.72
CA ARG A 275 9.05 5.17 -72.60
C ARG A 275 8.76 3.93 -71.74
N ILE A 276 9.25 2.75 -72.14
CA ILE A 276 9.20 1.54 -71.31
C ILE A 276 10.60 0.91 -71.31
N VAL A 277 11.23 0.89 -70.13
CA VAL A 277 12.51 0.22 -69.91
C VAL A 277 12.29 -1.31 -69.92
N PRO A 278 13.05 -2.09 -70.71
CA PRO A 278 13.00 -3.55 -70.68
C PRO A 278 13.28 -4.13 -69.28
N PRO A 279 12.56 -5.18 -68.84
CA PRO A 279 12.64 -5.68 -67.45
C PRO A 279 14.01 -6.23 -67.04
N HIS A 280 14.89 -6.58 -68.00
CA HIS A 280 16.27 -6.96 -67.71
C HIS A 280 17.13 -5.77 -67.26
N LEU A 281 16.84 -4.56 -67.75
CA LEU A 281 17.53 -3.34 -67.32
C LEU A 281 16.93 -2.81 -66.01
N LYS A 282 15.61 -2.90 -65.81
CA LYS A 282 14.98 -2.52 -64.52
C LYS A 282 15.56 -3.32 -63.36
N LYS A 283 15.78 -4.62 -63.53
CA LYS A 283 16.43 -5.47 -62.51
C LYS A 283 17.85 -5.04 -62.15
N GLN A 284 18.61 -4.50 -63.11
CA GLN A 284 19.97 -4.02 -62.84
C GLN A 284 19.96 -2.75 -61.99
N GLN A 285 18.95 -1.89 -62.16
CA GLN A 285 18.73 -0.76 -61.23
C GLN A 285 18.25 -1.23 -59.85
N GLU A 286 17.29 -2.16 -59.80
CA GLU A 286 16.80 -2.76 -58.54
C GLU A 286 17.92 -3.48 -57.74
N GLU A 287 18.96 -3.99 -58.41
CA GLU A 287 20.15 -4.59 -57.78
C GLU A 287 21.25 -3.55 -57.43
N GLU A 288 21.24 -2.36 -58.03
CA GLU A 288 22.14 -1.23 -57.69
C GLU A 288 21.58 -0.37 -56.52
N ASP A 289 20.25 -0.29 -56.38
CA ASP A 289 19.54 0.48 -55.35
C ASP A 289 19.48 -0.23 -53.96
N GLU A 290 20.21 -1.34 -53.74
CA GLU A 290 20.26 -2.06 -52.45
C GLU A 290 20.97 -1.26 -51.33
N LEU A 291 20.26 -0.32 -50.70
CA LEU A 291 20.43 0.20 -49.33
C LEU A 291 21.87 0.53 -48.86
N ASN A 292 22.72 1.08 -49.75
CA ASN A 292 24.08 1.52 -49.43
C ASN A 292 24.13 3.02 -49.04
N PHE A 293 23.33 3.45 -48.05
CA PHE A 293 23.39 4.80 -47.47
C PHE A 293 23.67 4.78 -45.96
N ASP A 294 24.33 5.81 -45.45
CA ASP A 294 24.56 5.99 -44.01
C ASP A 294 23.33 6.67 -43.37
N LEU A 295 22.71 5.97 -42.42
CA LEU A 295 21.53 6.45 -41.68
C LEU A 295 21.88 7.41 -40.53
N TRP A 296 23.14 7.42 -40.06
CA TRP A 296 23.51 8.11 -38.82
C TRP A 296 24.34 9.38 -39.03
N GLY A 297 25.15 9.46 -40.09
CA GLY A 297 25.78 10.69 -40.57
C GLY A 297 26.47 11.52 -39.47
N ALA A 298 25.86 12.64 -39.07
CA ALA A 298 26.37 13.53 -38.04
C ALA A 298 25.61 13.47 -36.70
N ASP A 299 24.47 12.77 -36.61
CA ASP A 299 23.52 12.84 -35.49
C ASP A 299 23.78 11.83 -34.35
N ILE A 300 24.95 11.19 -34.36
CA ILE A 300 25.35 10.12 -33.42
C ILE A 300 25.26 10.55 -31.94
N ASP A 301 25.47 11.84 -31.65
CA ASP A 301 25.49 12.36 -30.28
C ASP A 301 24.10 12.74 -29.72
N ASN A 302 23.04 12.77 -30.54
CA ASN A 302 21.70 13.23 -30.16
C ASN A 302 20.86 12.19 -29.36
N THR A 303 21.46 11.60 -28.32
CA THR A 303 20.80 10.59 -27.47
C THR A 303 19.69 11.17 -26.60
N HIS A 304 18.45 11.07 -27.09
CA HIS A 304 17.23 11.41 -26.36
C HIS A 304 16.92 10.39 -25.24
N ASP A 305 17.69 10.44 -24.15
CA ASP A 305 17.50 9.64 -22.93
C ASP A 305 16.31 10.17 -22.09
N HIS A 306 15.11 10.10 -22.69
CA HIS A 306 13.87 10.50 -22.05
C HIS A 306 13.55 9.64 -20.81
N VAL A 307 12.87 10.22 -19.83
CA VAL A 307 12.70 9.62 -18.48
C VAL A 307 11.98 8.27 -18.53
N MET A 308 11.10 8.07 -19.53
CA MET A 308 10.34 6.85 -19.78
C MET A 308 11.16 5.72 -20.43
N THR A 309 12.15 6.05 -21.29
CA THR A 309 12.88 5.07 -22.11
C THR A 309 14.09 4.49 -21.37
N LEU A 310 13.82 3.83 -20.23
CA LEU A 310 14.86 3.23 -19.38
C LEU A 310 15.63 2.13 -20.14
N ARG A 311 16.79 2.49 -20.69
CA ARG A 311 17.68 1.59 -21.44
C ARG A 311 18.08 0.38 -20.58
N ALA A 312 18.12 -0.80 -21.19
CA ALA A 312 18.57 -2.01 -20.49
C ALA A 312 20.07 -1.91 -20.14
N PRO A 313 20.52 -2.48 -19.00
CA PRO A 313 21.92 -2.46 -18.63
C PRO A 313 22.78 -3.19 -19.67
N LYS A 314 23.90 -2.56 -20.05
CA LYS A 314 24.95 -3.20 -20.85
C LYS A 314 25.57 -4.35 -20.03
N LEU A 315 25.95 -5.43 -20.71
CA LEU A 315 26.73 -6.50 -20.08
C LEU A 315 28.06 -5.93 -19.55
N PRO A 316 28.56 -6.40 -18.40
CA PRO A 316 29.90 -6.02 -17.93
C PRO A 316 30.97 -6.53 -18.91
N PRO A 317 32.15 -5.89 -18.95
CA PRO A 317 33.29 -6.42 -19.71
C PRO A 317 33.76 -7.75 -19.08
N PRO A 318 34.24 -8.72 -19.89
CA PRO A 318 34.74 -10.00 -19.37
C PRO A 318 35.85 -9.84 -18.33
N THR A 319 35.76 -10.62 -17.27
CA THR A 319 36.66 -10.59 -16.11
C THR A 319 37.78 -11.62 -16.22
N ASN A 320 38.80 -11.51 -15.34
CA ASN A 320 39.89 -12.50 -15.26
C ASN A 320 39.41 -13.92 -14.93
N GLN A 321 38.21 -14.07 -14.36
CA GLN A 321 37.62 -15.36 -13.98
C GLN A 321 37.08 -16.14 -15.19
N GLU A 322 36.61 -15.42 -16.22
CA GLU A 322 36.15 -15.96 -17.50
C GLU A 322 37.31 -16.33 -18.43
N SER A 323 38.55 -15.94 -18.09
CA SER A 323 39.72 -16.24 -18.90
C SER A 323 40.00 -17.76 -18.91
N TYR A 324 40.48 -18.28 -20.04
CA TYR A 324 40.79 -19.71 -20.17
C TYR A 324 41.95 -20.20 -19.28
N ASN A 325 42.69 -19.29 -18.66
CA ASN A 325 43.84 -19.59 -17.81
C ASN A 325 43.84 -18.62 -16.61
N PRO A 326 42.87 -18.76 -15.68
CA PRO A 326 42.73 -17.85 -14.56
C PRO A 326 43.85 -18.11 -13.52
N PRO A 327 44.14 -17.11 -12.66
CA PRO A 327 44.76 -17.33 -11.36
C PRO A 327 44.10 -18.51 -10.62
N GLU A 328 44.91 -19.30 -9.92
CA GLU A 328 44.40 -20.49 -9.19
C GLU A 328 43.50 -20.15 -8.00
N GLU A 329 43.55 -18.91 -7.51
CA GLU A 329 42.63 -18.33 -6.52
C GLU A 329 41.16 -18.34 -6.98
N TYR A 330 40.89 -18.44 -8.29
CA TYR A 330 39.53 -18.50 -8.85
C TYR A 330 39.06 -19.92 -9.17
N LEU A 331 39.89 -20.96 -8.93
CA LEU A 331 39.47 -22.34 -9.12
C LEU A 331 38.75 -22.84 -7.86
N LEU A 332 37.44 -23.06 -7.98
CA LEU A 332 36.61 -23.58 -6.90
C LEU A 332 37.15 -24.90 -6.35
N SER A 333 37.11 -25.06 -5.04
CA SER A 333 37.38 -26.35 -4.38
C SER A 333 36.32 -27.40 -4.76
N GLU A 334 36.62 -28.68 -4.54
CA GLU A 334 35.68 -29.77 -4.82
C GLU A 334 34.39 -29.65 -3.99
N GLU A 335 34.46 -29.08 -2.77
CA GLU A 335 33.28 -28.78 -1.94
C GLU A 335 32.43 -27.64 -2.53
N GLU A 336 33.05 -26.53 -2.93
CA GLU A 336 32.34 -25.37 -3.50
C GLU A 336 31.74 -25.71 -4.85
N ARG A 337 32.47 -26.46 -5.68
CA ARG A 337 31.95 -27.00 -6.94
C ARG A 337 30.72 -27.87 -6.70
N LYS A 338 30.74 -28.76 -5.69
CA LYS A 338 29.58 -29.60 -5.36
C LYS A 338 28.40 -28.74 -4.90
N ARG A 339 28.63 -27.69 -4.10
CA ARG A 339 27.57 -26.73 -3.71
C ARG A 339 27.00 -25.98 -4.93
N TRP A 340 27.86 -25.56 -5.87
CA TRP A 340 27.43 -24.90 -7.12
C TRP A 340 26.61 -25.84 -8.01
N GLU A 341 27.00 -27.12 -8.11
CA GLU A 341 26.22 -28.16 -8.81
C GLU A 341 24.88 -28.46 -8.09
N GLU A 342 24.81 -28.31 -6.75
CA GLU A 342 23.59 -28.45 -5.94
C GLU A 342 22.66 -27.21 -5.95
N THR A 343 23.17 -26.00 -6.22
CA THR A 343 22.34 -24.78 -6.33
C THR A 343 21.60 -24.69 -7.66
N ASP A 344 20.35 -24.22 -7.64
CA ASP A 344 19.54 -24.01 -8.84
C ASP A 344 20.14 -22.94 -9.78
N PRO A 345 20.09 -23.12 -11.13
CA PRO A 345 20.81 -22.25 -12.07
C PRO A 345 20.52 -20.74 -11.95
N SER A 346 19.30 -20.36 -11.55
CA SER A 346 18.88 -18.95 -11.41
C SER A 346 19.37 -18.27 -10.12
N GLU A 347 19.87 -19.03 -9.14
CA GLU A 347 20.40 -18.49 -7.87
C GLU A 347 21.93 -18.48 -7.82
N ARG A 348 22.61 -18.94 -8.88
CA ARG A 348 24.08 -19.00 -8.95
C ARG A 348 24.68 -17.61 -9.16
N GLU A 349 25.74 -17.31 -8.41
CA GLU A 349 26.54 -16.08 -8.59
C GLU A 349 27.31 -16.06 -9.92
N LEU A 350 27.63 -17.24 -10.46
CA LEU A 350 28.32 -17.44 -11.74
C LEU A 350 27.58 -18.50 -12.58
N ASN A 351 27.25 -18.17 -13.82
CA ASN A 351 26.62 -19.08 -14.79
C ASN A 351 27.56 -20.22 -15.22
N PHE A 352 28.88 -19.98 -15.18
CA PHE A 352 29.92 -20.91 -15.60
C PHE A 352 30.78 -21.36 -14.41
N LEU A 353 31.46 -22.50 -14.56
CA LEU A 353 32.51 -22.93 -13.63
C LEU A 353 33.88 -22.43 -14.14
N PRO A 354 34.65 -21.64 -13.37
CA PRO A 354 36.02 -21.27 -13.72
C PRO A 354 36.93 -22.49 -13.91
N GLN A 355 37.67 -22.55 -15.02
CA GLN A 355 38.49 -23.71 -15.40
C GLN A 355 39.80 -23.28 -16.07
N LYS A 356 40.92 -23.96 -15.76
CA LYS A 356 42.28 -23.59 -16.18
C LYS A 356 42.83 -24.51 -17.26
N TYR A 357 42.97 -23.97 -18.47
CA TYR A 357 43.43 -24.65 -19.67
C TYR A 357 44.85 -24.20 -20.04
N GLY A 358 45.83 -25.10 -19.86
CA GLY A 358 47.25 -24.80 -20.15
C GLY A 358 47.63 -24.56 -21.63
N ALA A 359 46.66 -24.42 -22.54
CA ALA A 359 46.84 -23.92 -23.91
C ALA A 359 45.47 -23.60 -24.54
N LEU A 360 45.36 -22.53 -25.33
CA LEU A 360 44.12 -22.12 -26.01
C LEU A 360 43.48 -23.24 -26.84
N ARG A 361 44.28 -24.09 -27.51
CA ARG A 361 43.81 -25.27 -28.27
C ARG A 361 43.15 -26.39 -27.44
N LYS A 362 43.11 -26.27 -26.11
CA LYS A 362 42.41 -27.19 -25.19
C LYS A 362 41.06 -26.66 -24.72
N VAL A 363 40.72 -25.40 -25.01
CA VAL A 363 39.47 -24.78 -24.59
C VAL A 363 38.32 -25.43 -25.36
N PRO A 364 37.30 -26.00 -24.68
CA PRO A 364 36.14 -26.58 -25.35
C PRO A 364 35.20 -25.50 -25.88
N GLY A 365 34.30 -25.86 -26.79
CA GLY A 365 33.14 -25.03 -27.11
C GLY A 365 32.23 -24.90 -25.89
N TYR A 366 31.95 -23.67 -25.44
CA TYR A 366 31.12 -23.42 -24.27
C TYR A 366 29.65 -23.69 -24.58
N GLN A 367 29.12 -24.81 -24.05
CA GLN A 367 27.82 -25.35 -24.41
C GLN A 367 26.65 -24.44 -24.03
N GLU A 368 26.77 -23.68 -22.94
CA GLU A 368 25.69 -22.84 -22.41
C GLU A 368 25.64 -21.44 -23.06
N SER A 369 26.58 -21.11 -23.95
CA SER A 369 26.63 -19.81 -24.65
C SER A 369 25.33 -19.43 -25.37
N VAL A 370 24.60 -20.41 -25.92
CA VAL A 370 23.28 -20.18 -26.55
C VAL A 370 22.21 -19.90 -25.50
N ARG A 371 22.27 -20.58 -24.35
CA ARG A 371 21.35 -20.41 -23.22
C ARG A 371 21.49 -19.01 -22.61
N GLU A 372 22.71 -18.58 -22.28
CA GLU A 372 22.96 -17.24 -21.72
C GLU A 372 22.49 -16.12 -22.66
N ARG A 373 22.66 -16.30 -23.98
CA ARG A 373 22.20 -15.30 -24.96
C ARG A 373 20.69 -15.29 -25.09
N PHE A 374 20.04 -16.46 -25.02
CA PHE A 374 18.58 -16.56 -25.00
C PHE A 374 17.99 -15.94 -23.71
N GLU A 375 18.51 -16.32 -22.55
CA GLU A 375 18.13 -15.76 -21.24
C GLU A 375 18.36 -14.24 -21.20
N ARG A 376 19.50 -13.74 -21.71
CA ARG A 376 19.74 -12.29 -21.82
C ARG A 376 18.76 -11.59 -22.76
N CYS A 377 18.22 -12.27 -23.78
CA CYS A 377 17.13 -11.75 -24.60
C CYS A 377 15.79 -11.75 -23.84
N LEU A 378 15.48 -12.78 -23.04
CA LEU A 378 14.33 -12.77 -22.12
C LEU A 378 14.41 -11.56 -21.18
N ASP A 379 15.59 -11.29 -20.60
CA ASP A 379 15.86 -10.12 -19.75
C ASP A 379 15.69 -8.77 -20.46
N LEU A 380 15.71 -8.71 -21.80
CA LEU A 380 15.44 -7.47 -22.52
C LEU A 380 13.94 -7.15 -22.59
N TYR A 381 13.06 -8.16 -22.70
CA TYR A 381 11.63 -7.95 -22.95
C TYR A 381 10.69 -8.35 -21.80
N LEU A 382 11.03 -9.34 -20.97
CA LEU A 382 10.20 -9.76 -19.82
C LEU A 382 10.56 -9.03 -18.53
N ALA A 383 11.84 -8.73 -18.29
CA ALA A 383 12.27 -8.25 -16.98
C ALA A 383 11.86 -6.78 -16.72
N PRO A 384 11.09 -6.48 -15.66
CA PRO A 384 10.64 -5.12 -15.36
C PRO A 384 11.82 -4.22 -14.97
N ARG A 385 12.02 -3.13 -15.72
CA ARG A 385 13.18 -2.23 -15.56
C ARG A 385 12.91 -1.19 -14.47
N VAL A 386 13.72 -1.17 -13.41
CA VAL A 386 13.54 -0.28 -12.25
C VAL A 386 14.80 0.54 -11.97
N ARG A 387 14.67 1.87 -11.93
CA ARG A 387 15.75 2.82 -11.63
C ARG A 387 16.08 2.81 -10.11
N LYS A 388 16.94 1.88 -9.68
CA LYS A 388 17.41 1.78 -8.28
C LYS A 388 18.59 2.72 -8.02
N GLN A 389 18.51 3.54 -6.98
CA GLN A 389 19.66 4.29 -6.45
C GLN A 389 20.51 3.33 -5.59
N LYS A 390 21.73 3.00 -6.05
CA LYS A 390 22.69 2.22 -5.26
C LYS A 390 23.47 3.16 -4.34
N LEU A 391 23.33 2.97 -3.03
CA LEU A 391 24.07 3.73 -2.02
C LEU A 391 25.52 3.25 -1.96
N ASN A 392 26.39 3.92 -2.71
CA ASN A 392 27.85 3.76 -2.61
C ASN A 392 28.35 4.68 -1.47
N ILE A 393 28.12 4.26 -0.23
CA ILE A 393 28.43 5.03 1.00
C ILE A 393 29.26 4.15 1.93
N ASP A 394 30.31 4.72 2.53
CA ASP A 394 31.16 4.00 3.49
C ASP A 394 30.36 3.65 4.76
N PRO A 395 30.48 2.43 5.30
CA PRO A 395 29.66 1.98 6.44
C PRO A 395 29.93 2.78 7.72
N GLU A 396 31.08 3.43 7.83
CA GLU A 396 31.43 4.28 8.98
C GLU A 396 30.61 5.57 9.04
N SER A 397 30.26 6.18 7.90
CA SER A 397 29.45 7.42 7.88
C SER A 397 27.96 7.20 8.16
N LEU A 398 27.55 5.94 8.41
CA LEU A 398 26.23 5.60 8.93
C LEU A 398 26.18 5.66 10.47
N ILE A 399 27.34 5.77 11.13
CA ILE A 399 27.46 5.89 12.59
C ILE A 399 27.32 7.37 12.96
N PRO A 400 26.43 7.74 13.90
CA PRO A 400 26.28 9.13 14.33
C PRO A 400 27.52 9.60 15.09
N GLU A 401 27.94 10.84 14.84
CA GLU A 401 28.98 11.52 15.63
C GLU A 401 28.53 11.65 17.10
N LEU A 402 29.24 10.98 18.00
CA LEU A 402 28.97 10.99 19.44
C LEU A 402 30.31 11.15 20.20
N PRO A 403 30.32 11.84 21.37
CA PRO A 403 31.52 11.94 22.21
C PRO A 403 32.07 10.55 22.60
N SER A 404 33.39 10.42 22.71
CA SER A 404 33.99 9.11 22.97
C SER A 404 33.65 8.62 24.39
N PRO A 405 33.41 7.32 24.60
CA PRO A 405 33.22 6.77 25.94
C PRO A 405 34.42 6.95 26.89
N LYS A 406 35.59 7.42 26.42
CA LYS A 406 36.73 7.72 27.32
C LYS A 406 36.50 9.02 28.09
N ASP A 407 35.84 9.98 27.47
CA ASP A 407 35.64 11.35 27.96
C ASP A 407 34.45 11.42 28.94
N LEU A 408 33.52 10.47 28.81
CA LEU A 408 32.28 10.37 29.59
C LEU A 408 32.41 9.54 30.87
N LYS A 409 33.63 9.42 31.42
CA LYS A 409 33.91 8.75 32.70
C LYS A 409 33.45 9.60 33.91
N PRO A 410 33.11 8.98 35.06
CA PRO A 410 33.17 7.56 35.39
C PRO A 410 31.89 6.79 35.03
N PHE A 411 32.03 5.48 34.77
CA PHE A 411 30.95 4.50 34.61
C PHE A 411 31.51 3.11 34.90
N PRO A 412 30.69 2.12 35.28
CA PRO A 412 31.17 0.79 35.62
C PRO A 412 31.60 -0.01 34.38
N VAL A 413 32.69 -0.77 34.52
CA VAL A 413 33.36 -1.50 33.44
C VAL A 413 33.47 -3.01 33.72
N ARG A 414 33.57 -3.42 34.99
CA ARG A 414 33.90 -4.79 35.44
C ARG A 414 33.15 -5.16 36.72
N THR A 415 32.97 -6.45 36.96
CA THR A 415 32.52 -6.96 38.28
C THR A 415 33.62 -6.78 39.32
N SER A 416 33.27 -6.32 40.52
CA SER A 416 34.18 -6.27 41.69
C SER A 416 33.85 -7.32 42.75
N THR A 417 32.57 -7.47 43.09
CA THR A 417 32.08 -8.49 44.03
C THR A 417 30.92 -9.29 43.44
N VAL A 418 30.78 -10.53 43.91
CA VAL A 418 29.68 -11.44 43.62
C VAL A 418 29.07 -11.84 44.96
N TYR A 419 27.76 -11.67 45.10
CA TYR A 419 26.99 -12.07 46.28
C TYR A 419 26.47 -13.49 46.03
N GLU A 420 27.21 -14.47 46.54
CA GLU A 420 26.92 -15.90 46.41
C GLU A 420 26.26 -16.45 47.68
N GLY A 421 25.27 -17.33 47.53
CA GLY A 421 24.62 -18.02 48.65
C GLY A 421 23.13 -18.33 48.46
N HIS A 422 22.44 -17.62 47.56
CA HIS A 422 21.09 -18.00 47.13
C HIS A 422 21.09 -19.33 46.38
N THR A 423 20.02 -20.11 46.55
CA THR A 423 19.78 -21.37 45.80
C THR A 423 18.72 -21.19 44.70
N GLY A 424 17.94 -20.11 44.76
CA GLY A 424 16.94 -19.70 43.77
C GLY A 424 17.45 -18.57 42.87
N ARG A 425 16.70 -18.20 41.83
CA ARG A 425 17.06 -17.07 40.95
C ARG A 425 16.81 -15.76 41.68
N VAL A 426 17.72 -14.79 41.60
CA VAL A 426 17.56 -13.51 42.31
C VAL A 426 16.66 -12.59 41.48
N ARG A 427 15.40 -12.41 41.91
CA ARG A 427 14.41 -11.56 41.22
C ARG A 427 14.47 -10.10 41.62
N ALA A 428 14.76 -9.86 42.89
CA ALA A 428 14.63 -8.54 43.49
C ALA A 428 15.94 -8.11 44.14
N LEU A 429 16.26 -6.82 44.01
CA LEU A 429 17.36 -6.19 44.71
C LEU A 429 17.03 -4.73 45.04
N SER A 430 17.53 -4.25 46.16
CA SER A 430 17.43 -2.84 46.54
C SER A 430 18.62 -2.43 47.41
N VAL A 431 19.13 -1.22 47.18
CA VAL A 431 20.24 -0.63 47.94
C VAL A 431 19.68 0.30 49.00
N HIS A 432 20.13 0.18 50.24
CA HIS A 432 19.75 1.09 51.32
C HIS A 432 20.22 2.52 51.00
N PRO A 433 19.50 3.60 51.35
CA PRO A 433 19.88 4.97 50.95
C PRO A 433 21.26 5.44 51.41
N SER A 434 21.86 4.79 52.42
CA SER A 434 23.25 5.04 52.85
C SER A 434 24.32 4.43 51.92
N GLY A 435 23.96 3.57 50.97
CA GLY A 435 24.87 2.91 50.03
C GLY A 435 25.60 1.67 50.55
N ASN A 436 25.69 1.48 51.87
CA ASN A 436 26.49 0.40 52.48
C ASN A 436 25.87 -1.01 52.37
N TRP A 437 24.55 -1.08 52.24
CA TRP A 437 23.78 -2.33 52.36
C TRP A 437 22.98 -2.64 51.10
N LEU A 438 23.15 -3.85 50.58
CA LEU A 438 22.33 -4.41 49.50
C LEU A 438 21.36 -5.42 50.12
N ALA A 439 20.09 -5.38 49.73
CA ALA A 439 19.14 -6.44 50.02
C ALA A 439 18.73 -7.16 48.73
N THR A 440 18.56 -8.48 48.80
CA THR A 440 18.15 -9.34 47.67
C THR A 440 16.99 -10.24 48.07
N GLY A 441 16.16 -10.59 47.08
CA GLY A 441 15.07 -11.57 47.20
C GLY A 441 15.08 -12.52 46.00
N ALA A 442 14.83 -13.81 46.25
CA ALA A 442 15.01 -14.87 45.26
C ALA A 442 13.89 -15.92 45.26
N ASP A 443 13.92 -16.80 44.26
CA ASP A 443 13.05 -18.00 44.17
C ASP A 443 13.25 -19.00 45.35
N ASP A 444 14.26 -18.82 46.22
CA ASP A 444 14.49 -19.71 47.39
C ASP A 444 13.68 -19.33 48.63
N GLY A 445 12.68 -18.46 48.49
CA GLY A 445 11.87 -17.95 49.59
C GLY A 445 12.62 -17.03 50.57
N THR A 446 13.93 -16.82 50.39
CA THR A 446 14.75 -16.02 51.31
C THR A 446 14.93 -14.57 50.87
N VAL A 447 14.89 -13.67 51.85
CA VAL A 447 15.46 -12.33 51.74
C VAL A 447 16.78 -12.28 52.50
N ARG A 448 17.79 -11.67 51.88
CA ARG A 448 19.14 -11.57 52.42
C ARG A 448 19.64 -10.14 52.35
N VAL A 449 20.44 -9.73 53.34
CA VAL A 449 21.11 -8.43 53.37
C VAL A 449 22.62 -8.64 53.40
N TRP A 450 23.32 -7.87 52.57
CA TRP A 450 24.75 -8.00 52.29
C TRP A 450 25.47 -6.67 52.52
N GLU A 451 26.71 -6.76 52.99
CA GLU A 451 27.66 -5.66 52.98
C GLU A 451 28.18 -5.43 51.56
N VAL A 452 27.99 -4.22 51.01
CA VAL A 452 28.23 -3.92 49.60
C VAL A 452 29.68 -4.18 49.17
N LEU A 453 30.66 -3.72 49.97
CA LEU A 453 32.08 -3.77 49.59
C LEU A 453 32.74 -5.13 49.74
N THR A 454 32.24 -6.00 50.64
CA THR A 454 32.88 -7.27 51.00
C THR A 454 32.18 -8.49 50.39
N GLY A 455 30.93 -8.35 49.97
CA GLY A 455 30.10 -9.49 49.57
C GLY A 455 29.54 -10.29 50.75
N ARG A 456 29.79 -9.88 52.00
CA ARG A 456 29.41 -10.64 53.19
C ARG A 456 27.90 -10.62 53.43
N GLN A 457 27.29 -11.80 53.57
CA GLN A 457 25.92 -11.96 54.08
C GLN A 457 25.87 -11.57 55.58
N LEU A 458 24.94 -10.69 55.93
CA LEU A 458 24.73 -10.18 57.30
C LEU A 458 23.41 -10.68 57.91
N PHE A 459 22.37 -10.77 57.08
CA PHE A 459 21.04 -11.21 57.46
C PHE A 459 20.47 -12.18 56.43
N GLN A 460 19.67 -13.13 56.88
CA GLN A 460 18.88 -14.03 56.06
C GLN A 460 17.59 -14.37 56.82
N TYR A 461 16.46 -14.31 56.12
CA TYR A 461 15.16 -14.73 56.63
C TYR A 461 14.40 -15.43 55.51
N ALA A 462 13.89 -16.63 55.78
CA ALA A 462 12.93 -17.30 54.92
C ALA A 462 11.55 -16.69 55.18
N ILE A 463 10.94 -16.08 54.17
CA ILE A 463 9.61 -15.47 54.27
C ILE A 463 8.52 -16.47 53.84
N VAL A 464 8.92 -17.52 53.12
CA VAL A 464 8.05 -18.52 52.52
C VAL A 464 8.45 -19.91 53.03
N GLU A 465 7.44 -20.71 53.37
CA GLU A 465 7.59 -22.12 53.79
C GLU A 465 7.04 -23.10 52.74
N ASP A 466 6.16 -22.62 51.84
CA ASP A 466 5.56 -23.38 50.73
C ASP A 466 6.25 -23.08 49.38
N ASP A 467 6.59 -24.11 48.60
CA ASP A 467 7.31 -23.99 47.31
C ASP A 467 6.54 -23.22 46.20
N GLU A 468 5.24 -22.94 46.38
CA GLU A 468 4.41 -22.27 45.36
C GLU A 468 4.60 -20.74 45.30
N ASP A 469 5.10 -20.11 46.38
CA ASP A 469 5.15 -18.65 46.49
C ASP A 469 6.61 -18.12 46.46
N HIS A 470 6.81 -16.91 45.93
CA HIS A 470 8.16 -16.39 45.66
C HIS A 470 8.30 -14.89 46.01
N VAL A 471 9.53 -14.46 46.32
CA VAL A 471 9.86 -13.05 46.53
C VAL A 471 10.00 -12.33 45.17
N GLU A 472 8.94 -11.66 44.74
CA GLU A 472 8.85 -11.01 43.41
C GLU A 472 9.52 -9.63 43.36
N ALA A 473 9.31 -8.80 44.40
CA ALA A 473 9.85 -7.45 44.47
C ALA A 473 10.19 -7.03 45.90
N LEU A 474 11.14 -6.11 46.03
CA LEU A 474 11.76 -5.73 47.30
C LEU A 474 12.35 -4.31 47.17
N GLU A 475 12.05 -3.41 48.10
CA GLU A 475 12.55 -2.03 48.07
C GLU A 475 12.70 -1.40 49.47
N TRP A 476 13.86 -0.78 49.73
CA TRP A 476 14.11 0.00 50.94
C TRP A 476 13.32 1.31 50.96
N ASN A 477 12.90 1.73 52.15
CA ASN A 477 12.37 3.07 52.37
C ASN A 477 13.43 4.11 51.97
N PRO A 478 13.09 5.17 51.19
CA PRO A 478 14.06 6.13 50.66
C PRO A 478 14.66 7.10 51.71
N LYS A 479 14.27 7.01 52.99
CA LYS A 479 14.88 7.78 54.09
C LYS A 479 16.17 7.10 54.57
N PRO A 480 17.32 7.81 54.66
CA PRO A 480 18.55 7.24 55.24
C PRO A 480 18.40 6.92 56.75
N ASP A 481 17.53 7.66 57.43
CA ASP A 481 17.18 7.52 58.85
C ASP A 481 16.29 6.30 59.19
N VAL A 482 15.92 5.46 58.20
CA VAL A 482 14.90 4.40 58.36
C VAL A 482 15.28 3.13 57.59
N ALA A 483 15.82 2.14 58.30
CA ALA A 483 16.09 0.79 57.77
C ALA A 483 14.82 -0.08 57.72
N LEU A 484 13.81 0.40 56.98
CA LEU A 484 12.59 -0.35 56.69
C LEU A 484 12.63 -0.89 55.25
N LEU A 485 12.40 -2.19 55.11
CA LEU A 485 12.36 -2.90 53.84
C LEU A 485 10.94 -3.38 53.54
N ALA A 486 10.40 -3.01 52.37
CA ALA A 486 9.18 -3.61 51.85
C ALA A 486 9.54 -4.83 50.99
N VAL A 487 8.88 -5.96 51.23
CA VAL A 487 9.04 -7.21 50.46
C VAL A 487 7.68 -7.70 50.00
N THR A 488 7.51 -8.02 48.73
CA THR A 488 6.27 -8.60 48.19
C THR A 488 6.44 -10.10 47.92
N CYS A 489 5.59 -10.91 48.54
CA CYS A 489 5.51 -12.36 48.31
C CYS A 489 4.04 -12.72 48.06
N GLY A 490 3.77 -13.34 46.92
CA GLY A 490 2.42 -13.72 46.51
C GLY A 490 1.41 -12.58 46.66
N ALA A 491 0.35 -12.84 47.42
CA ALA A 491 -0.72 -11.89 47.72
C ALA A 491 -0.44 -10.94 48.92
N THR A 492 0.81 -10.87 49.38
CA THR A 492 1.18 -10.24 50.65
C THR A 492 2.37 -9.28 50.53
N VAL A 493 2.41 -8.30 51.44
CA VAL A 493 3.55 -7.39 51.61
C VAL A 493 4.02 -7.44 53.06
N PHE A 494 5.28 -7.77 53.25
CA PHE A 494 5.96 -7.75 54.55
C PHE A 494 6.72 -6.44 54.70
N LEU A 495 6.50 -5.75 55.83
CA LEU A 495 7.30 -4.61 56.25
C LEU A 495 8.31 -5.08 57.30
N LEU A 496 9.57 -5.21 56.88
CA LEU A 496 10.66 -5.84 57.61
C LEU A 496 11.68 -4.79 58.08
N VAL A 497 12.10 -4.87 59.34
CA VAL A 497 13.23 -4.09 59.91
C VAL A 497 14.29 -5.10 60.37
N PRO A 498 15.29 -5.44 59.52
CA PRO A 498 16.30 -6.42 59.86
C PRO A 498 17.13 -6.00 61.10
N PRO A 499 17.33 -6.90 62.09
CA PRO A 499 18.06 -6.62 63.33
C PRO A 499 19.59 -6.64 63.14
N VAL A 500 20.10 -5.77 62.27
CA VAL A 500 21.54 -5.65 61.94
C VAL A 500 22.06 -4.21 61.88
N PHE A 501 21.24 -3.22 62.21
CA PHE A 501 21.57 -1.80 62.04
C PHE A 501 21.73 -1.03 63.36
N GLY A 502 21.41 -1.67 64.48
CA GLY A 502 21.56 -1.11 65.82
C GLY A 502 20.29 -0.41 66.30
N PHE A 503 20.18 -0.32 67.63
CA PHE A 503 18.95 0.02 68.33
C PHE A 503 18.31 1.33 67.86
N GLU A 504 19.08 2.39 67.60
CA GLU A 504 18.51 3.70 67.23
C GLU A 504 17.78 3.66 65.87
N LEU A 505 18.40 3.08 64.84
CA LEU A 505 17.84 3.02 63.50
C LEU A 505 16.68 2.02 63.43
N GLU A 506 16.82 0.88 64.12
CA GLU A 506 15.78 -0.14 64.19
C GLU A 506 14.55 0.32 64.97
N ASN A 507 14.75 0.93 66.15
CA ASN A 507 13.64 1.45 66.97
C ASN A 507 12.91 2.58 66.25
N ARG A 508 13.62 3.50 65.60
CA ARG A 508 13.00 4.58 64.80
C ARG A 508 12.21 4.04 63.60
N SER A 509 12.65 2.93 63.02
CA SER A 509 11.93 2.23 61.94
C SER A 509 10.71 1.47 62.44
N LYS A 510 10.81 0.83 63.61
CA LYS A 510 9.70 0.12 64.28
C LYS A 510 8.60 1.09 64.74
N LEU A 511 8.95 2.16 65.45
CA LEU A 511 8.02 3.22 65.89
C LEU A 511 7.22 3.81 64.72
N LEU A 512 7.90 4.10 63.60
CA LEU A 512 7.26 4.62 62.39
C LEU A 512 6.17 3.67 61.83
N VAL A 513 6.33 2.35 61.97
CA VAL A 513 5.29 1.35 61.66
C VAL A 513 4.25 1.23 62.78
N GLU A 514 4.66 1.34 64.04
CA GLU A 514 3.75 1.16 65.17
C GLU A 514 2.74 2.32 65.34
N ASP A 515 3.12 3.55 64.99
CA ASP A 515 2.24 4.75 64.98
C ASP A 515 0.91 4.51 64.22
N GLY A 516 0.95 3.77 63.11
CA GLY A 516 -0.22 3.45 62.30
C GLY A 516 -1.28 2.62 63.05
N TRP A 517 -0.88 1.80 64.02
CA TRP A 517 -1.82 1.04 64.87
C TRP A 517 -2.59 1.93 65.86
N GLY A 518 -2.04 3.10 66.22
CA GLY A 518 -2.75 4.10 67.01
C GLY A 518 -3.89 4.71 66.21
N TYR A 519 -3.58 5.22 65.02
CA TYR A 519 -4.56 5.83 64.11
C TYR A 519 -5.71 4.86 63.76
N ALA A 520 -5.40 3.60 63.48
CA ALA A 520 -6.41 2.58 63.15
C ALA A 520 -7.40 2.26 64.29
N LYS A 521 -7.12 2.66 65.54
CA LYS A 521 -8.03 2.51 66.68
C LYS A 521 -8.89 3.75 66.97
N THR A 522 -8.42 4.93 66.57
CA THR A 522 -9.10 6.21 66.86
C THR A 522 -9.76 6.84 65.63
N GLY A 523 -9.37 6.41 64.43
CA GLY A 523 -9.76 7.02 63.16
C GLY A 523 -10.71 6.15 62.35
N HIS A 524 -11.98 6.09 62.75
CA HIS A 524 -13.08 5.77 61.83
C HIS A 524 -14.20 6.78 62.02
N ASP A 525 -14.74 7.29 60.91
CA ASP A 525 -15.95 8.11 60.91
C ASP A 525 -17.14 7.25 61.33
N THR A 526 -17.53 7.29 62.60
CA THR A 526 -18.86 6.86 63.04
C THR A 526 -19.85 7.98 62.78
N VAL A 527 -20.16 8.21 61.49
CA VAL A 527 -21.37 8.94 61.12
C VAL A 527 -22.54 8.00 61.38
N GLU A 528 -23.15 8.13 62.56
CA GLU A 528 -24.42 7.50 62.88
C GLU A 528 -25.52 8.16 62.03
N GLY A 529 -25.76 7.58 60.85
CA GLY A 529 -26.97 7.84 60.09
C GLY A 529 -28.12 7.01 60.66
N GLU A 530 -29.27 7.63 60.88
CA GLU A 530 -30.51 6.95 61.29
C GLU A 530 -31.11 6.14 60.12
N ASP A 531 -30.43 5.07 59.70
CA ASP A 531 -31.03 4.02 58.86
C ASP A 531 -30.26 2.69 59.01
N GLY A 532 -31.00 1.59 59.14
CA GLY A 532 -30.52 0.30 59.66
C GLY A 532 -29.66 -0.58 58.73
N GLU A 533 -28.97 -0.02 57.73
CA GLU A 533 -28.15 -0.80 56.78
C GLU A 533 -26.64 -0.50 56.88
N SER A 534 -25.92 -1.37 57.59
CA SER A 534 -24.46 -1.33 57.72
C SER A 534 -23.75 -1.74 56.40
N SER A 535 -23.70 -0.82 55.44
CA SER A 535 -23.06 -0.98 54.13
C SER A 535 -21.52 -1.00 54.20
N GLY A 536 -20.98 -2.05 54.85
CA GLY A 536 -19.56 -2.28 55.07
C GLY A 536 -18.75 -2.28 53.76
N LYS A 537 -18.08 -1.16 53.48
CA LYS A 537 -17.16 -1.01 52.34
C LYS A 537 -15.99 -1.99 52.49
N SER A 538 -16.02 -3.08 51.73
CA SER A 538 -14.94 -4.07 51.73
C SER A 538 -13.59 -3.42 51.38
N ALA A 539 -12.66 -3.47 52.34
CA ALA A 539 -11.31 -2.96 52.17
C ALA A 539 -10.58 -3.66 51.02
N ALA A 540 -9.65 -2.97 50.34
CA ALA A 540 -8.88 -3.54 49.25
C ALA A 540 -7.71 -4.42 49.72
N ALA A 541 -7.12 -4.06 50.86
CA ALA A 541 -6.17 -4.88 51.61
C ALA A 541 -6.27 -4.58 53.11
N VAL A 542 -6.02 -5.58 53.94
CA VAL A 542 -6.06 -5.52 55.40
C VAL A 542 -4.64 -5.57 55.96
N TRP A 543 -4.38 -4.74 56.97
CA TRP A 543 -3.12 -4.72 57.71
C TRP A 543 -3.24 -5.64 58.93
N HIS A 544 -2.33 -6.60 59.04
CA HIS A 544 -2.20 -7.52 60.16
C HIS A 544 -0.95 -7.22 60.98
N LYS A 545 -1.04 -7.45 62.29
CA LYS A 545 0.15 -7.58 63.13
C LYS A 545 0.91 -8.87 62.76
N PRO A 546 2.24 -8.88 62.89
CA PRO A 546 3.05 -10.08 62.68
C PRO A 546 2.75 -11.14 63.74
N ASN A 547 2.96 -12.42 63.38
CA ASN A 547 3.05 -13.51 64.36
C ASN A 547 4.32 -13.38 65.22
N GLU A 548 4.41 -14.10 66.34
CA GLU A 548 5.55 -14.02 67.27
C GLU A 548 6.89 -14.36 66.59
N GLU A 549 6.92 -15.42 65.77
CA GLU A 549 8.09 -15.83 64.97
C GLU A 549 8.48 -14.77 63.93
N GLN A 550 7.49 -14.20 63.23
CA GLN A 550 7.70 -13.14 62.26
C GLN A 550 8.28 -11.88 62.92
N TYR A 551 7.79 -11.53 64.12
CA TYR A 551 8.30 -10.40 64.90
C TYR A 551 9.73 -10.65 65.40
N ALA A 552 10.06 -11.88 65.81
CA ALA A 552 11.43 -12.27 66.19
C ALA A 552 12.43 -12.09 65.03
N HIS A 553 12.00 -12.34 63.79
CA HIS A 553 12.79 -12.07 62.58
C HIS A 553 12.73 -10.61 62.08
N GLY A 554 12.04 -9.71 62.80
CA GLY A 554 12.01 -8.27 62.53
C GLY A 554 10.86 -7.79 61.63
N VAL A 555 9.86 -8.64 61.32
CA VAL A 555 8.65 -8.20 60.62
C VAL A 555 7.82 -7.32 61.56
N CYS A 556 7.45 -6.13 61.11
CA CYS A 556 6.73 -5.13 61.91
C CYS A 556 5.23 -5.05 61.54
N ALA A 557 4.88 -5.32 60.28
CA ALA A 557 3.50 -5.40 59.80
C ALA A 557 3.40 -6.27 58.53
N VAL A 558 2.23 -6.86 58.31
CA VAL A 558 1.91 -7.70 57.14
C VAL A 558 0.64 -7.19 56.47
N VAL A 559 0.71 -6.81 55.20
CA VAL A 559 -0.46 -6.36 54.41
C VAL A 559 -0.92 -7.50 53.51
N ARG A 560 -2.19 -7.90 53.60
CA ARG A 560 -2.79 -8.98 52.77
C ARG A 560 -3.95 -8.45 51.94
N THR A 561 -4.06 -8.82 50.66
CA THR A 561 -5.21 -8.43 49.84
C THR A 561 -6.49 -9.11 50.29
N SER A 562 -7.55 -8.36 50.57
CA SER A 562 -8.82 -8.89 51.08
C SER A 562 -9.75 -9.30 49.94
N ARG A 563 -9.61 -10.55 49.45
CA ARG A 563 -10.48 -11.11 48.42
C ARG A 563 -10.76 -12.60 48.64
N GLY A 564 -11.95 -12.91 49.17
CA GLY A 564 -12.41 -14.29 49.37
C GLY A 564 -12.93 -14.95 48.08
N GLY A 565 -12.02 -15.28 47.15
CA GLY A 565 -12.36 -15.94 45.89
C GLY A 565 -11.12 -16.41 45.13
N SER A 566 -11.28 -17.40 44.24
CA SER A 566 -10.22 -18.27 43.67
C SER A 566 -9.12 -17.62 42.81
N THR A 567 -9.06 -16.28 42.73
CA THR A 567 -7.95 -15.55 42.09
C THR A 567 -7.55 -14.36 42.96
N VAL A 568 -6.62 -14.62 43.87
CA VAL A 568 -5.93 -13.61 44.67
C VAL A 568 -4.77 -13.06 43.83
N GLY A 569 -4.72 -11.74 43.65
CA GLY A 569 -3.75 -11.13 42.72
C GLY A 569 -2.37 -11.01 43.34
N THR A 570 -1.36 -11.63 42.73
CA THR A 570 0.03 -11.59 43.21
C THR A 570 0.68 -10.23 42.96
N PHE A 571 1.39 -9.69 43.95
CA PHE A 571 2.14 -8.43 43.88
C PHE A 571 3.48 -8.66 43.19
N LYS A 572 3.68 -8.03 42.02
CA LYS A 572 4.92 -8.20 41.21
C LYS A 572 5.80 -6.96 41.16
N ARG A 573 5.35 -5.84 41.73
CA ARG A 573 6.15 -4.62 41.97
C ARG A 573 5.70 -3.87 43.23
N VAL A 574 6.67 -3.22 43.86
CA VAL A 574 6.51 -2.18 44.88
C VAL A 574 7.32 -0.95 44.46
N SER A 575 6.84 0.25 44.79
CA SER A 575 7.61 1.51 44.67
C SER A 575 7.26 2.49 45.80
N TRP A 576 8.25 2.93 46.56
CA TRP A 576 8.11 3.96 47.60
C TRP A 576 7.95 5.36 47.00
N HIS A 577 7.11 6.18 47.62
CA HIS A 577 7.15 7.62 47.43
C HIS A 577 8.35 8.20 48.20
N ARG A 578 9.03 9.20 47.62
CA ARG A 578 10.23 9.89 48.16
C ARG A 578 10.17 10.35 49.63
N ARG A 579 8.98 10.46 50.24
CA ARG A 579 8.80 10.80 51.66
C ARG A 579 8.80 9.60 52.61
N GLY A 580 8.87 8.36 52.12
CA GLY A 580 8.97 7.15 52.95
C GLY A 580 7.80 6.98 53.92
N ASP A 581 6.56 7.10 53.42
CA ASP A 581 5.29 6.97 54.14
C ASP A 581 4.23 6.33 53.23
N TYR A 582 4.11 6.83 52.00
CA TYR A 582 3.36 6.16 50.93
C TYR A 582 4.24 5.18 50.16
N PHE A 583 3.68 4.02 49.80
CA PHE A 583 4.21 3.13 48.76
C PHE A 583 3.08 2.64 47.87
N VAL A 584 3.39 2.38 46.60
CA VAL A 584 2.46 1.81 45.61
C VAL A 584 2.84 0.36 45.34
N THR A 585 1.84 -0.50 45.20
CA THR A 585 2.02 -1.90 44.79
C THR A 585 1.23 -2.19 43.51
N VAL A 586 1.71 -3.16 42.74
CA VAL A 586 1.09 -3.58 41.46
C VAL A 586 0.85 -5.09 41.47
N SER A 587 -0.40 -5.49 41.25
CA SER A 587 -0.75 -6.89 40.98
C SER A 587 -1.32 -7.01 39.55
N PRO A 588 -0.59 -7.56 38.56
CA PRO A 588 -1.03 -7.59 37.15
C PRO A 588 -2.34 -8.35 36.93
N GLU A 589 -2.59 -9.38 37.72
CA GLU A 589 -3.83 -10.19 37.72
C GLU A 589 -4.92 -9.63 38.67
N GLY A 590 -4.60 -8.58 39.43
CA GLY A 590 -5.58 -7.84 40.21
C GLY A 590 -6.55 -7.09 39.30
N GLY A 591 -7.85 -7.28 39.52
CA GLY A 591 -8.89 -6.61 38.74
C GLY A 591 -8.95 -5.09 38.97
N ASN A 592 -10.04 -4.47 38.50
CA ASN A 592 -10.27 -3.01 38.54
C ASN A 592 -10.06 -2.32 39.90
N LYS A 593 -10.16 -3.04 41.02
CA LYS A 593 -9.98 -2.51 42.39
C LYS A 593 -8.60 -2.78 43.02
N THR A 594 -7.82 -3.74 42.52
CA THR A 594 -6.58 -4.22 43.19
C THR A 594 -5.32 -4.14 42.34
N SER A 595 -5.44 -3.91 41.03
CA SER A 595 -4.28 -3.83 40.11
C SER A 595 -3.21 -2.81 40.51
N VAL A 596 -3.62 -1.70 41.12
CA VAL A 596 -2.74 -0.70 41.72
C VAL A 596 -3.32 -0.28 43.06
N LEU A 597 -2.55 -0.40 44.13
CA LEU A 597 -2.92 0.04 45.48
C LEU A 597 -1.88 1.03 46.01
N ILE A 598 -2.34 2.10 46.64
CA ILE A 598 -1.50 3.03 47.41
C ILE A 598 -1.71 2.72 48.88
N HIS A 599 -0.62 2.42 49.57
CA HIS A 599 -0.57 2.17 51.00
C HIS A 599 -0.02 3.40 51.70
N GLN A 600 -0.65 3.83 52.81
CA GLN A 600 -0.12 4.85 53.71
C GLN A 600 0.26 4.19 55.04
N LEU A 601 1.54 4.26 55.36
CA LEU A 601 2.12 3.59 56.52
C LEU A 601 1.70 4.28 57.82
N SER A 602 1.79 5.61 57.91
CA SER A 602 1.38 6.40 59.10
C SER A 602 -0.11 6.32 59.50
N ARG A 603 -0.93 5.57 58.76
CA ARG A 603 -2.37 5.36 59.03
C ARG A 603 -2.83 3.90 58.92
N HIS A 604 -1.95 2.98 58.53
CA HIS A 604 -2.31 1.62 58.10
C HIS A 604 -3.52 1.57 57.13
N ALA A 605 -3.54 2.51 56.19
CA ALA A 605 -4.63 2.69 55.24
C ALA A 605 -4.19 2.22 53.85
N THR A 606 -5.04 1.44 53.16
CA THR A 606 -4.84 1.06 51.76
C THR A 606 -5.95 1.64 50.91
N GLN A 607 -5.58 2.35 49.83
CA GLN A 607 -6.51 3.00 48.90
C GLN A 607 -6.31 2.46 47.49
N SER A 608 -7.40 2.21 46.78
CA SER A 608 -7.40 1.95 45.33
C SER A 608 -7.64 3.27 44.58
N PRO A 609 -6.61 3.95 44.02
CA PRO A 609 -6.76 5.28 43.42
C PRO A 609 -7.61 5.30 42.14
N PHE A 610 -7.88 4.14 41.54
CA PHE A 610 -8.60 4.03 40.27
C PHE A 610 -9.89 3.21 40.41
N ARG A 611 -11.00 3.72 39.85
CA ARG A 611 -12.29 3.00 39.78
C ARG A 611 -12.33 1.94 38.67
N LYS A 612 -11.46 2.05 37.67
CA LYS A 612 -11.29 1.12 36.52
C LYS A 612 -9.82 1.10 36.07
N SER A 613 -9.23 -0.08 35.90
CA SER A 613 -7.86 -0.23 35.36
C SER A 613 -7.89 -0.45 33.84
N LYS A 614 -7.06 0.30 33.10
CA LYS A 614 -7.08 0.31 31.62
C LYS A 614 -6.06 -0.68 31.03
N GLY A 615 -6.38 -1.97 31.14
CA GLY A 615 -5.56 -3.11 30.76
C GLY A 615 -4.67 -3.61 31.91
N ILE A 616 -3.92 -4.69 31.67
CA ILE A 616 -2.99 -5.26 32.64
C ILE A 616 -1.88 -4.25 32.96
N VAL A 617 -1.68 -3.98 34.24
CA VAL A 617 -0.64 -3.10 34.77
C VAL A 617 0.62 -3.91 35.06
N MET A 618 1.78 -3.40 34.66
CA MET A 618 3.07 -4.07 34.75
C MET A 618 4.01 -3.40 35.76
N ASP A 619 3.92 -2.07 35.90
CA ASP A 619 4.79 -1.28 36.78
C ASP A 619 4.10 0.03 37.17
N ALA A 620 4.47 0.61 38.32
CA ALA A 620 3.98 1.91 38.76
C ALA A 620 5.00 2.59 39.67
N LYS A 621 5.29 3.86 39.41
CA LYS A 621 6.27 4.66 40.17
C LYS A 621 5.77 6.07 40.45
N PHE A 622 6.10 6.59 41.63
CA PHE A 622 5.89 7.99 41.94
C PHE A 622 6.92 8.87 41.22
N HIS A 623 6.47 10.05 40.81
CA HIS A 623 7.33 11.08 40.23
C HIS A 623 8.28 11.68 41.30
N PRO A 624 9.54 11.99 40.99
CA PRO A 624 10.57 12.35 41.99
C PRO A 624 10.36 13.70 42.70
N SER A 625 9.55 14.59 42.13
CA SER A 625 9.29 15.95 42.67
C SER A 625 7.78 16.27 42.77
N LYS A 626 7.13 16.41 41.60
CA LYS A 626 5.69 16.68 41.37
C LYS A 626 4.79 15.59 41.99
N PRO A 627 3.54 15.89 42.42
CA PRO A 627 2.63 14.97 43.09
C PRO A 627 1.89 14.05 42.09
N VAL A 628 2.67 13.27 41.33
CA VAL A 628 2.22 12.53 40.15
C VAL A 628 2.57 11.05 40.29
N LEU A 629 1.64 10.18 39.86
CA LEU A 629 1.84 8.73 39.78
C LEU A 629 1.90 8.31 38.30
N VAL A 630 2.99 7.67 37.90
CA VAL A 630 3.12 7.09 36.58
C VAL A 630 2.77 5.60 36.63
N VAL A 631 1.81 5.17 35.82
CA VAL A 631 1.30 3.80 35.76
C VAL A 631 1.54 3.22 34.37
N MET A 632 2.32 2.15 34.30
CA MET A 632 2.64 1.46 33.06
C MET A 632 1.76 0.22 32.90
N SER A 633 0.87 0.27 31.92
CA SER A 633 0.19 -0.92 31.37
C SER A 633 1.00 -1.51 30.23
N GLN A 634 0.77 -2.78 29.88
CA GLN A 634 1.53 -3.53 28.86
C GLN A 634 1.83 -2.80 27.54
N ARG A 635 0.98 -1.86 27.10
CA ARG A 635 1.14 -1.08 25.85
C ARG A 635 1.23 0.44 26.02
N TYR A 636 0.99 0.97 27.23
CA TYR A 636 0.82 2.41 27.45
C TYR A 636 1.28 2.82 28.84
N ILE A 637 2.00 3.95 28.90
CA ILE A 637 2.34 4.64 30.14
C ILE A 637 1.33 5.79 30.33
N ARG A 638 0.79 5.93 31.53
CA ARG A 638 -0.20 6.95 31.88
C ARG A 638 0.25 7.71 33.11
N ILE A 639 0.15 9.03 33.04
CA ILE A 639 0.66 9.97 34.05
C ILE A 639 -0.56 10.59 34.73
N TYR A 640 -0.72 10.34 36.02
CA TYR A 640 -1.89 10.75 36.80
C TYR A 640 -1.49 11.77 37.87
N ASN A 641 -2.16 12.92 37.89
CA ASN A 641 -2.00 13.90 38.94
C ASN A 641 -2.81 13.48 40.17
N LEU A 642 -2.15 13.22 41.29
CA LEU A 642 -2.79 12.68 42.50
C LEU A 642 -3.61 13.73 43.27
N GLN A 643 -3.27 15.02 43.15
CA GLN A 643 -4.01 16.10 43.79
C GLN A 643 -5.31 16.42 43.04
N GLN A 644 -5.26 16.42 41.71
CA GLN A 644 -6.41 16.67 40.84
C GLN A 644 -7.23 15.40 40.53
N GLN A 645 -6.73 14.22 40.91
CA GLN A 645 -7.33 12.90 40.66
C GLN A 645 -7.63 12.59 39.17
N GLN A 646 -6.89 13.21 38.24
CA GLN A 646 -7.11 13.10 36.80
C GLN A 646 -5.89 12.55 36.03
N LEU A 647 -6.14 12.10 34.81
CA LEU A 647 -5.11 11.72 33.84
C LEU A 647 -4.55 12.99 33.19
N GLU A 648 -3.24 13.17 33.24
CA GLU A 648 -2.53 14.34 32.73
C GLU A 648 -1.95 14.08 31.32
N LYS A 649 -1.11 13.05 31.18
CA LYS A 649 -0.50 12.64 29.90
C LYS A 649 -0.65 11.13 29.66
N LYS A 650 -0.74 10.72 28.39
CA LYS A 650 -0.76 9.32 27.93
C LYS A 650 0.30 9.13 26.85
N LEU A 651 1.36 8.39 27.17
CA LEU A 651 2.42 8.09 26.21
C LEU A 651 2.04 6.89 25.32
N LEU A 652 2.68 6.81 24.15
CA LEU A 652 2.49 5.82 23.10
C LEU A 652 3.85 5.16 22.76
N PRO A 653 4.35 4.20 23.57
CA PRO A 653 5.72 3.71 23.44
C PRO A 653 6.01 2.85 22.19
N GLY A 654 4.99 2.44 21.42
CA GLY A 654 5.19 1.65 20.20
C GLY A 654 5.73 0.22 20.44
N ALA A 655 5.65 -0.26 21.68
CA ALA A 655 5.90 -1.65 22.08
C ALA A 655 4.58 -2.36 22.46
N ARG A 656 4.52 -3.67 22.24
CA ARG A 656 3.38 -4.53 22.55
C ARG A 656 3.40 -5.02 24.00
N TRP A 657 4.58 -5.20 24.56
CA TRP A 657 4.79 -5.71 25.92
C TRP A 657 5.89 -4.94 26.66
N LEU A 658 5.51 -3.96 27.48
CA LEU A 658 6.41 -3.25 28.39
C LEU A 658 6.71 -4.08 29.65
N SER A 659 7.94 -3.99 30.16
CA SER A 659 8.47 -4.81 31.27
C SER A 659 8.85 -4.02 32.52
N CYS A 660 9.38 -2.81 32.35
CA CYS A 660 9.87 -1.97 33.44
C CYS A 660 9.83 -0.49 33.07
N LEU A 661 9.71 0.35 34.08
CA LEU A 661 9.65 1.80 34.02
C LEU A 661 10.71 2.40 34.95
N ASP A 662 11.38 3.47 34.54
CA ASP A 662 12.04 4.38 35.49
C ASP A 662 11.95 5.85 35.05
N ILE A 663 12.05 6.75 36.03
CA ILE A 663 11.87 8.19 35.85
C ILE A 663 13.19 8.89 36.17
N HIS A 664 13.60 9.85 35.33
CA HIS A 664 14.82 10.62 35.49
C HIS A 664 14.79 11.46 36.79
N PRO A 665 15.87 11.52 37.59
CA PRO A 665 15.84 12.18 38.91
C PRO A 665 15.72 13.72 38.84
N ARG A 666 16.30 14.37 37.82
CA ARG A 666 16.15 15.82 37.61
C ARG A 666 14.92 16.11 36.75
N GLY A 667 14.13 17.10 37.14
CA GLY A 667 12.81 17.41 36.56
C GLY A 667 11.75 16.33 36.87
N GLY A 668 12.01 15.12 36.38
CA GLY A 668 11.06 14.01 36.22
C GLY A 668 10.49 13.90 34.80
N ASP A 669 10.96 14.78 33.91
CA ASP A 669 10.38 15.06 32.59
C ASP A 669 10.89 14.16 31.46
N HIS A 670 11.75 13.18 31.80
CA HIS A 670 12.07 12.05 30.94
C HIS A 670 11.78 10.72 31.63
N ILE A 671 11.28 9.78 30.85
CA ILE A 671 10.88 8.44 31.28
C ILE A 671 11.59 7.42 30.40
N LEU A 672 12.14 6.39 31.01
CA LEU A 672 12.79 5.28 30.33
C LEU A 672 11.98 4.00 30.53
N ALA A 673 11.62 3.34 29.45
CA ALA A 673 10.79 2.14 29.47
C ALA A 673 11.48 0.96 28.78
N GLY A 674 11.52 -0.18 29.46
CA GLY A 674 11.98 -1.45 28.90
C GLY A 674 10.83 -2.27 28.31
N SER A 675 11.14 -3.13 27.35
CA SER A 675 10.17 -4.01 26.70
C SER A 675 10.71 -5.42 26.48
N TYR A 676 9.81 -6.40 26.59
CA TYR A 676 10.06 -7.77 26.16
C TYR A 676 10.32 -7.87 24.64
N ASP A 677 9.89 -6.88 23.86
CA ASP A 677 10.13 -6.75 22.41
C ASP A 677 11.57 -6.30 22.06
N LYS A 678 12.54 -6.55 22.96
CA LYS A 678 13.98 -6.21 22.86
C LYS A 678 14.33 -4.71 22.79
N ARG A 679 13.38 -3.84 23.16
CA ARG A 679 13.51 -2.36 23.02
C ARG A 679 13.70 -1.69 24.38
N VAL A 680 14.53 -0.64 24.39
CA VAL A 680 14.55 0.38 25.44
C VAL A 680 14.11 1.70 24.81
N LEU A 681 13.21 2.41 25.46
CA LEU A 681 12.48 3.54 24.88
C LEU A 681 12.67 4.77 25.77
N TRP A 682 13.39 5.77 25.26
CA TRP A 682 13.50 7.07 25.92
C TRP A 682 12.29 7.92 25.50
N HIS A 683 11.46 8.28 26.47
CA HIS A 683 10.40 9.27 26.32
C HIS A 683 10.85 10.59 26.94
N ASP A 684 10.60 11.65 26.18
CA ASP A 684 10.61 13.03 26.64
C ASP A 684 9.14 13.44 26.81
N LEU A 685 8.77 13.94 27.99
CA LEU A 685 7.36 14.21 28.30
C LEU A 685 6.80 15.45 27.62
N ASP A 686 7.64 16.39 27.20
CA ASP A 686 7.24 17.68 26.64
C ASP A 686 7.46 17.75 25.11
N LEU A 687 8.43 16.98 24.57
CA LEU A 687 8.61 16.84 23.12
C LEU A 687 7.49 16.04 22.44
N SER A 688 7.10 14.87 22.96
CA SER A 688 6.09 14.01 22.29
C SER A 688 5.50 12.91 23.18
N ALA A 689 4.30 12.44 22.83
CA ALA A 689 3.75 11.20 23.36
C ALA A 689 4.49 9.94 22.85
N THR A 690 5.17 10.00 21.71
CA THR A 690 6.00 8.91 21.15
C THR A 690 7.39 8.88 21.80
N PRO A 691 8.20 7.80 21.64
CA PRO A 691 9.59 7.80 22.11
C PRO A 691 10.43 8.79 21.32
N TYR A 692 11.27 9.57 22.00
CA TYR A 692 12.32 10.40 21.39
C TYR A 692 13.39 9.53 20.72
N LYS A 693 13.87 8.48 21.42
CA LYS A 693 14.89 7.55 20.88
C LYS A 693 14.55 6.11 21.26
N THR A 694 14.54 5.23 20.25
CA THR A 694 14.38 3.78 20.42
C THR A 694 15.74 3.10 20.35
N LEU A 695 16.19 2.49 21.44
CA LEU A 695 17.47 1.80 21.56
C LEU A 695 17.25 0.28 21.43
N ARG A 696 18.09 -0.39 20.62
CA ARG A 696 17.99 -1.83 20.31
C ARG A 696 19.36 -2.51 20.40
N TYR A 697 19.89 -2.60 21.62
CA TYR A 697 21.21 -3.20 21.90
C TYR A 697 21.14 -4.62 22.48
N HIS A 698 19.93 -5.13 22.77
CA HIS A 698 19.73 -6.41 23.43
C HIS A 698 19.23 -7.49 22.47
N GLU A 699 19.68 -8.72 22.69
CA GLU A 699 19.37 -9.88 21.85
C GLU A 699 18.11 -10.61 22.33
N LYS A 700 17.73 -10.41 23.60
CA LYS A 700 16.50 -10.92 24.22
C LYS A 700 15.68 -9.81 24.90
N ALA A 701 14.68 -10.21 25.67
CA ALA A 701 13.77 -9.32 26.37
C ALA A 701 14.49 -8.46 27.41
N VAL A 702 14.21 -7.16 27.42
CA VAL A 702 14.69 -6.25 28.47
C VAL A 702 13.84 -6.48 29.72
N ARG A 703 14.47 -6.84 30.84
CA ARG A 703 13.81 -7.12 32.13
C ARG A 703 13.72 -5.89 33.01
N ALA A 704 14.84 -5.17 33.15
CA ALA A 704 14.97 -4.04 34.07
C ALA A 704 15.75 -2.87 33.43
N VAL A 705 15.42 -1.67 33.91
CA VAL A 705 15.89 -0.37 33.43
C VAL A 705 15.97 0.55 34.64
N ALA A 706 17.07 1.30 34.78
CA ALA A 706 17.24 2.24 35.89
C ALA A 706 18.16 3.42 35.54
N PHE A 707 17.78 4.60 36.03
CA PHE A 707 18.62 5.79 36.11
C PHE A 707 19.44 5.80 37.40
N HIS A 708 20.67 6.32 37.31
CA HIS A 708 21.41 6.74 38.49
C HIS A 708 20.67 7.89 39.19
N LYS A 709 20.60 7.89 40.53
CA LYS A 709 19.84 8.90 41.29
C LYS A 709 20.72 9.95 41.99
N GLY A 710 22.02 9.70 42.12
CA GLY A 710 23.00 10.58 42.77
C GLY A 710 23.58 11.67 41.88
N GLY A 711 22.93 12.00 40.76
CA GLY A 711 23.27 13.15 39.92
C GLY A 711 24.24 12.88 38.77
N TYR A 712 24.82 11.68 38.66
CA TYR A 712 25.53 11.24 37.46
C TYR A 712 24.53 11.05 36.28
N PRO A 713 24.84 11.51 35.05
CA PRO A 713 24.00 11.33 33.87
C PRO A 713 24.12 9.91 33.29
N LEU A 714 23.84 8.89 34.10
CA LEU A 714 23.99 7.47 33.76
C LEU A 714 22.65 6.74 33.82
N PHE A 715 22.44 5.82 32.88
CA PHE A 715 21.35 4.85 32.93
C PHE A 715 21.79 3.48 32.40
N CYS A 716 21.03 2.45 32.74
CA CYS A 716 21.30 1.07 32.36
C CYS A 716 20.04 0.36 31.87
N SER A 717 20.25 -0.72 31.11
CA SER A 717 19.20 -1.67 30.74
C SER A 717 19.73 -3.08 30.72
N ALA A 718 18.96 -4.04 31.24
CA ALA A 718 19.35 -5.42 31.44
C ALA A 718 18.41 -6.39 30.73
N SER A 719 18.96 -7.51 30.27
CA SER A 719 18.27 -8.44 29.37
C SER A 719 18.43 -9.91 29.77
N ASP A 720 17.48 -10.72 29.29
CA ASP A 720 17.52 -12.18 29.35
C ASP A 720 18.70 -12.82 28.58
N ASP A 721 19.46 -12.05 27.79
CA ASP A 721 20.73 -12.47 27.19
C ASP A 721 21.92 -12.49 28.18
N GLY A 722 21.71 -12.05 29.43
CA GLY A 722 22.75 -12.03 30.47
C GLY A 722 23.68 -10.82 30.40
N SER A 723 23.43 -9.88 29.48
CA SER A 723 24.16 -8.62 29.39
C SER A 723 23.41 -7.42 29.98
N VAL A 724 24.17 -6.42 30.39
CA VAL A 724 23.66 -5.12 30.83
C VAL A 724 24.35 -4.02 30.03
N HIS A 725 23.57 -3.20 29.34
CA HIS A 725 24.08 -2.08 28.58
C HIS A 725 23.99 -0.79 29.42
N VAL A 726 25.14 -0.14 29.61
CA VAL A 726 25.30 1.14 30.33
C VAL A 726 25.44 2.27 29.32
N PHE A 727 24.74 3.37 29.60
CA PHE A 727 24.63 4.54 28.73
C PHE A 727 24.87 5.84 29.51
N HIS A 728 25.40 6.82 28.80
CA HIS A 728 25.37 8.23 29.18
C HIS A 728 24.05 8.84 28.68
N GLY A 729 23.42 9.67 29.50
CA GLY A 729 22.22 10.41 29.16
C GLY A 729 22.23 11.79 29.78
N THR A 730 22.86 12.76 29.10
CA THR A 730 22.80 14.16 29.53
C THR A 730 21.48 14.78 29.08
N VAL A 731 20.63 14.99 30.08
CA VAL A 731 19.50 15.91 30.03
C VAL A 731 20.04 17.32 30.25
N TYR A 732 19.60 18.26 29.41
CA TYR A 732 19.87 19.68 29.53
C TYR A 732 18.65 20.37 30.17
N ASP A 733 18.89 21.38 31.00
CA ASP A 733 17.79 22.16 31.61
C ASP A 733 17.27 23.28 30.67
N ASP A 734 17.84 23.43 29.46
CA ASP A 734 17.36 24.33 28.41
C ASP A 734 16.35 23.63 27.49
N LEU A 735 15.12 24.16 27.46
CA LEU A 735 13.93 23.65 26.79
C LEU A 735 14.12 23.36 25.29
N MET A 736 15.07 24.03 24.63
CA MET A 736 15.31 23.86 23.18
C MET A 736 16.29 22.72 22.84
N SER A 737 16.90 22.07 23.84
CA SER A 737 18.03 21.15 23.63
C SER A 737 17.70 19.70 23.99
N ASN A 738 17.67 18.82 22.97
CA ASN A 738 17.30 17.41 23.12
C ASN A 738 18.34 16.60 23.92
N PRO A 739 17.94 15.58 24.73
CA PRO A 739 18.87 14.77 25.51
C PRO A 739 19.91 14.00 24.67
N LEU A 740 21.19 14.14 25.00
CA LEU A 740 22.28 13.42 24.34
C LEU A 740 22.46 12.02 24.95
N LEU A 741 22.22 10.99 24.15
CA LEU A 741 22.22 9.58 24.57
C LEU A 741 23.33 8.78 23.87
N VAL A 742 24.35 8.37 24.63
CA VAL A 742 25.58 7.69 24.15
C VAL A 742 25.74 6.31 24.82
N PRO A 743 25.98 5.22 24.06
CA PRO A 743 26.33 3.92 24.64
C PRO A 743 27.76 3.91 25.20
N LEU A 744 27.95 3.44 26.44
CA LEU A 744 29.26 3.41 27.10
C LEU A 744 29.87 2.01 27.14
N LYS A 745 29.12 1.01 27.61
CA LYS A 745 29.65 -0.35 27.85
C LYS A 745 28.57 -1.43 27.79
N LYS A 746 28.86 -2.55 27.10
CA LYS A 746 28.18 -3.85 27.32
C LYS A 746 28.90 -4.56 28.46
N LEU A 747 28.21 -4.76 29.58
CA LEU A 747 28.66 -5.56 30.72
C LEU A 747 28.20 -7.01 30.50
N THR A 748 29.11 -7.97 30.64
CA THR A 748 28.85 -9.40 30.43
C THR A 748 29.48 -10.21 31.56
N GLY A 749 28.79 -11.25 32.02
CA GLY A 749 29.31 -12.12 33.08
C GLY A 749 28.26 -12.99 33.78
N HIS A 750 26.98 -12.57 33.81
CA HIS A 750 25.91 -13.43 34.29
C HIS A 750 25.70 -14.61 33.34
N LYS A 751 25.49 -15.80 33.91
CA LYS A 751 25.19 -17.01 33.14
C LYS A 751 23.70 -17.04 32.80
N VAL A 752 23.38 -17.31 31.53
CA VAL A 752 21.99 -17.50 31.10
C VAL A 752 21.52 -18.88 31.58
N VAL A 753 20.40 -18.93 32.30
CA VAL A 753 19.78 -20.15 32.86
C VAL A 753 18.33 -20.22 32.43
N ASN A 754 17.92 -21.33 31.81
CA ASN A 754 16.55 -21.53 31.29
C ASN A 754 16.04 -20.36 30.44
N ASN A 755 16.91 -19.84 29.56
CA ASN A 755 16.73 -18.64 28.72
C ASN A 755 16.60 -17.29 29.45
N LEU A 756 16.62 -17.26 30.78
CA LEU A 756 16.67 -16.03 31.60
C LEU A 756 18.10 -15.58 31.85
N GLY A 757 18.31 -14.27 31.99
CA GLY A 757 19.63 -13.64 32.14
C GLY A 757 19.69 -12.76 33.38
N VAL A 758 19.79 -11.45 33.19
CA VAL A 758 19.73 -10.47 34.30
C VAL A 758 18.27 -10.06 34.51
N LEU A 759 17.72 -10.41 35.68
CA LEU A 759 16.31 -10.21 36.01
C LEU A 759 16.02 -8.81 36.52
N ASN A 760 16.94 -8.20 37.27
CA ASN A 760 16.72 -6.90 37.91
C ASN A 760 18.03 -6.13 38.14
N VAL A 761 17.96 -4.79 38.21
CA VAL A 761 19.13 -3.89 38.30
C VAL A 761 18.82 -2.67 39.16
N CYS A 762 19.79 -2.26 39.99
CA CYS A 762 19.72 -1.06 40.83
C CYS A 762 21.06 -0.30 40.80
N TRP A 763 21.04 1.03 40.81
CA TRP A 763 22.24 1.85 40.95
C TRP A 763 22.57 2.10 42.42
N HIS A 764 23.85 2.20 42.75
CA HIS A 764 24.29 2.73 44.03
C HIS A 764 23.88 4.21 44.18
N PRO A 765 23.37 4.67 45.35
CA PRO A 765 22.75 5.99 45.47
C PRO A 765 23.70 7.18 45.22
N ALA A 766 25.00 7.05 45.54
CA ALA A 766 26.01 8.09 45.32
C ALA A 766 27.02 7.74 44.21
N GLN A 767 27.88 6.74 44.44
CA GLN A 767 28.90 6.28 43.48
C GLN A 767 28.32 5.75 42.16
N PRO A 768 29.07 5.79 41.04
CA PRO A 768 28.67 5.28 39.73
C PRO A 768 28.75 3.74 39.63
N TRP A 769 28.34 3.03 40.70
CA TRP A 769 28.38 1.58 40.76
C TRP A 769 27.00 0.96 40.51
N LEU A 770 26.98 -0.21 39.88
CA LEU A 770 25.76 -0.88 39.47
C LEU A 770 25.62 -2.23 40.17
N PHE A 771 24.42 -2.54 40.66
CA PHE A 771 24.07 -3.87 41.18
C PHE A 771 23.15 -4.58 40.20
N THR A 772 23.43 -5.85 39.92
CA THR A 772 22.63 -6.69 39.00
C THR A 772 22.24 -8.00 39.67
N ALA A 773 21.02 -8.47 39.42
CA ALA A 773 20.48 -9.71 39.96
C ALA A 773 20.24 -10.72 38.82
N GLY A 774 20.81 -11.92 38.95
CA GLY A 774 20.85 -12.92 37.89
C GLY A 774 19.94 -14.12 38.11
N ALA A 775 19.56 -14.75 36.98
CA ALA A 775 18.99 -16.10 36.95
C ALA A 775 20.03 -17.20 37.32
N ASP A 776 21.30 -16.84 37.46
CA ASP A 776 22.43 -17.69 37.86
C ASP A 776 22.67 -17.76 39.37
N HIS A 777 21.65 -17.44 40.17
CA HIS A 777 21.68 -17.42 41.64
C HIS A 777 22.61 -16.37 42.27
N THR A 778 23.29 -15.55 41.45
CA THR A 778 24.18 -14.48 41.93
C THR A 778 23.51 -13.11 41.84
N ALA A 779 23.80 -12.24 42.80
CA ALA A 779 23.84 -10.80 42.53
C ALA A 779 25.29 -10.35 42.33
N ARG A 780 25.54 -9.26 41.62
CA ARG A 780 26.89 -8.77 41.31
C ARG A 780 26.99 -7.26 41.40
N LEU A 781 28.13 -6.77 41.89
CA LEU A 781 28.51 -5.36 41.88
C LEU A 781 29.45 -5.08 40.71
N TRP A 782 29.16 -4.03 39.97
CA TRP A 782 30.00 -3.52 38.89
C TRP A 782 30.58 -2.16 39.26
N THR A 783 31.88 -2.03 39.09
CA THR A 783 32.67 -0.81 39.32
C THR A 783 33.49 -0.46 38.09
N ASP A 784 34.10 0.70 38.11
CA ASP A 784 35.10 1.19 37.17
C ASP A 784 36.38 0.31 37.11
#